data_AF-A0A7S1BI49-F1
#
_entry.id   AF-A0A7S1BI49-F1
#
_cell.length_a   1.000
_cell.length_b   1.000
_cell.length_c   1.000
_cell.angle_alpha   90.00
_cell.angle_beta   90.00
_cell.angle_gamma   90.00
#
_symmetry.space_group_name_H-M   'P 1'
#
loop_
_entity.id
_entity.type
_entity.pdbx_description
1 polymer ?
#
loop_
_entity_poly.entity_id
_entity_poly.type
_entity_poly.pdbx_seq_one_letter_code
_entity_poly.pdbx_strand_id
1 'polypeptide(L)'
;MAMLFLLLTLFPQSSSSSLRGVEHYTDVTFAPCPKLCSGNGLCHRPDGICNCFDGFAGPDCSLHTCPLGDAWTDHAVGNDAAHRPATCSNRGICRAETGTCNCEFKRFEGSACERKTCPEGCSGHGRCVSLRERASLQDPGEIVESCTGAEICVDGPCTAVDYSACAKKWDYNAPWEAEKMFGCVCDTGYSGYDCSVRTCPNGDDPLTTGQLDEIQLLECQATGGSFTLAFRGETTKTIAFDASASQLETLMNGLTTLQYSGTDPKIEVSYSDGSAACDTDGNDILITFLQNFGDLPLLIPDGSHLVHASTTPLLTSQEVIAGTKERETCSRRGFCNSSSGVCDCLDYWMTSDGHGATGTRGDCGHLSSSPATACPGAIPCLGYGTCSGAPDYRCICQTGRSGADCSLMTCPQGKSWFSAPAEDDEAHAPAECSDMGICDTSAGTCSCADGFTGAACEYMMCPGTPLECSGHGVCSTMAMLAQYSYTGYYWESSSYTYGADSNNALTWDHDQIQGCHCSQGWEGYDCSLRSCPRGDNPQTKDQVNEIQELACTDADGLGSFQLGFGGELTLTLQAADTAADLETQLTSLSRVEAVAVSYANPGIYVGADGLAVDALQLCRAASQTVRIEFLAPTGNVPLLEVHGAAGIDGGPTVTELIKGTKENEVCSGRGLCDHTTGQCACVTGFMSSNGQGNAGSRGDCGFKSP
;
A
#
# COMPACT_ATOMS: atom_id res chain seq x y z
N MET A 1 -31.43 -24.35 67.60
CA MET A 1 -32.22 -23.11 67.85
C MET A 1 -32.69 -22.60 66.49
N ALA A 2 -33.97 -22.53 66.09
CA ALA A 2 -35.20 -22.02 66.74
C ALA A 2 -35.16 -20.47 66.91
N MET A 3 -36.12 -19.64 66.49
CA MET A 3 -37.44 -19.78 65.79
C MET A 3 -37.57 -18.66 64.72
N LEU A 4 -38.44 -18.62 63.69
CA LEU A 4 -39.56 -19.43 63.16
C LEU A 4 -40.98 -19.32 63.78
N PHE A 5 -41.75 -18.25 63.46
CA PHE A 5 -43.24 -18.15 63.43
C PHE A 5 -43.60 -16.83 62.66
N LEU A 6 -44.40 -16.70 61.59
CA LEU A 6 -45.50 -17.45 60.92
C LEU A 6 -46.94 -17.14 61.41
N LEU A 7 -47.74 -16.44 60.58
CA LEU A 7 -49.22 -16.43 60.41
C LEU A 7 -49.55 -15.45 59.24
N LEU A 8 -50.20 -15.80 58.10
CA LEU A 8 -51.62 -16.17 57.83
C LEU A 8 -52.66 -15.06 58.20
N THR A 9 -53.74 -14.72 57.46
CA THR A 9 -54.24 -15.02 56.08
C THR A 9 -55.46 -14.11 55.71
N LEU A 10 -55.53 -13.62 54.46
CA LEU A 10 -56.69 -13.55 53.51
C LEU A 10 -58.10 -12.96 53.88
N PHE A 11 -58.49 -11.87 53.16
CA PHE A 11 -59.82 -11.50 52.57
C PHE A 11 -61.09 -11.25 53.46
N PRO A 12 -62.23 -10.64 52.97
CA PRO A 12 -62.54 -9.94 51.68
C PRO A 12 -63.34 -8.58 51.72
N GLN A 13 -63.27 -7.84 50.60
CA GLN A 13 -64.28 -7.01 49.85
C GLN A 13 -65.33 -6.01 50.44
N SER A 14 -65.56 -4.97 49.61
CA SER A 14 -66.75 -4.08 49.48
C SER A 14 -66.86 -2.86 50.42
N SER A 15 -67.36 -1.68 50.03
CA SER A 15 -67.99 -1.23 48.77
C SER A 15 -67.80 0.29 48.47
N SER A 16 -67.92 0.63 47.18
CA SER A 16 -68.08 1.95 46.52
C SER A 16 -68.31 3.26 47.33
N SER A 17 -67.60 4.35 46.95
CA SER A 17 -68.24 5.49 46.23
C SER A 17 -67.28 6.64 45.81
N SER A 18 -67.26 6.90 44.49
CA SER A 18 -67.18 8.21 43.79
C SER A 18 -66.05 9.24 44.07
N LEU A 19 -65.09 9.27 43.13
CA LEU A 19 -64.59 10.44 42.38
C LEU A 19 -64.16 11.75 43.10
N ARG A 20 -62.86 12.06 42.97
CA ARG A 20 -62.37 13.33 42.37
C ARG A 20 -60.87 13.28 42.01
N GLY A 21 -60.55 13.51 40.74
CA GLY A 21 -59.28 14.10 40.28
C GLY A 21 -57.98 13.33 40.51
N VAL A 22 -57.68 12.36 39.65
CA VAL A 22 -56.29 12.13 39.20
C VAL A 22 -56.26 12.54 37.73
N GLU A 23 -55.41 13.51 37.40
CA GLU A 23 -55.21 13.91 36.01
C GLU A 23 -54.49 12.77 35.28
N HIS A 24 -55.11 12.23 34.24
CA HIS A 24 -54.42 11.37 33.29
C HIS A 24 -53.37 12.23 32.57
N TYR A 25 -52.11 12.10 32.99
CA TYR A 25 -51.00 12.48 32.12
C TYR A 25 -51.13 11.63 30.85
N THR A 26 -51.28 12.29 29.70
CA THR A 26 -51.47 11.64 28.41
C THR A 26 -50.29 10.72 28.12
N ASP A 27 -50.59 9.46 27.80
CA ASP A 27 -49.60 8.45 27.44
C ASP A 27 -48.80 8.92 26.22
N VAL A 28 -47.54 9.30 26.45
CA VAL A 28 -46.60 9.61 25.37
C VAL A 28 -46.15 8.25 24.83
N THR A 29 -46.75 7.82 23.72
CA THR A 29 -46.39 6.59 23.02
C THR A 29 -44.96 6.70 22.49
N PHE A 30 -43.99 6.32 23.32
CA PHE A 30 -42.57 6.27 22.95
C PHE A 30 -42.35 5.26 21.84
N ALA A 31 -41.64 5.67 20.78
CA ALA A 31 -41.20 4.72 19.76
C ALA A 31 -40.21 3.72 20.40
N PRO A 32 -40.46 2.40 20.34
CA PRO A 32 -39.51 1.42 20.84
C PRO A 32 -38.30 1.37 19.90
N CYS A 33 -37.09 1.42 20.46
CA CYS A 33 -35.89 1.28 19.65
C CYS A 33 -35.80 -0.12 19.01
N PRO A 34 -35.36 -0.22 17.75
CA PRO A 34 -35.30 -1.48 17.02
C PRO A 34 -34.37 -2.47 17.75
N LYS A 35 -34.87 -3.69 17.96
CA LYS A 35 -34.24 -4.76 18.77
C LYS A 35 -33.69 -4.29 20.16
N LEU A 36 -34.23 -3.22 20.75
CA LEU A 36 -33.66 -2.59 21.95
C LEU A 36 -32.16 -2.21 21.79
N CYS A 37 -31.78 -1.74 20.60
CA CYS A 37 -30.40 -1.44 20.20
C CYS A 37 -29.45 -2.63 20.34
N SER A 38 -30.00 -3.85 20.23
CA SER A 38 -29.27 -5.13 20.32
C SER A 38 -28.45 -5.32 21.60
N GLY A 39 -28.67 -4.49 22.63
CA GLY A 39 -27.82 -4.40 23.82
C GLY A 39 -26.53 -3.57 23.65
N ASN A 40 -26.24 -3.09 22.44
CA ASN A 40 -24.99 -2.43 22.03
C ASN A 40 -25.16 -0.92 21.80
N GLY A 41 -26.21 -0.31 22.37
CA GLY A 41 -26.43 1.14 22.29
C GLY A 41 -27.49 1.63 23.27
N LEU A 42 -27.55 2.95 23.42
CA LEU A 42 -28.56 3.62 24.23
C LEU A 42 -29.76 4.03 23.37
N CYS A 43 -30.95 3.64 23.81
CA CYS A 43 -32.19 4.00 23.16
C CYS A 43 -32.58 5.46 23.45
N HIS A 44 -32.43 6.34 22.47
CA HIS A 44 -32.85 7.74 22.55
C HIS A 44 -34.38 7.85 22.52
N ARG A 45 -34.93 8.63 23.46
CA ARG A 45 -36.37 8.90 23.56
C ARG A 45 -36.64 10.39 23.39
N PRO A 46 -37.73 10.78 22.69
CA PRO A 46 -38.86 9.94 22.30
C PRO A 46 -38.71 9.18 20.96
N ASP A 47 -37.61 9.40 20.23
CA ASP A 47 -37.54 9.14 18.79
C ASP A 47 -37.31 7.67 18.40
N GLY A 48 -36.89 6.81 19.33
CA GLY A 48 -36.64 5.39 19.05
C GLY A 48 -35.33 5.12 18.32
N ILE A 49 -34.39 6.07 18.35
CA ILE A 49 -33.08 5.98 17.69
C ILE A 49 -32.08 5.28 18.61
N CYS A 50 -31.22 4.44 18.04
CA CYS A 50 -30.14 3.79 18.75
C CYS A 50 -28.83 4.56 18.63
N ASN A 51 -28.35 5.11 19.73
CA ASN A 51 -27.01 5.68 19.84
C ASN A 51 -26.05 4.54 20.19
N CYS A 52 -25.36 4.00 19.19
CA CYS A 52 -24.48 2.84 19.38
C CYS A 52 -23.27 3.16 20.25
N PHE A 53 -22.80 2.14 20.99
CA PHE A 53 -21.51 2.21 21.67
C PHE A 53 -20.37 2.08 20.66
N ASP A 54 -19.18 2.56 21.05
CA ASP A 54 -17.95 2.42 20.25
C ASP A 54 -17.74 0.96 19.81
N GLY A 55 -17.43 0.77 18.53
CA GLY A 55 -17.32 -0.56 17.91
C GLY A 55 -18.60 -1.07 17.25
N PHE A 56 -19.74 -0.38 17.37
CA PHE A 56 -21.04 -0.79 16.82
C PHE A 56 -21.70 0.27 15.92
N ALA A 57 -22.50 -0.21 14.96
CA ALA A 57 -23.13 0.60 13.92
C ALA A 57 -24.47 0.00 13.43
N GLY A 58 -25.12 0.70 12.52
CA GLY A 58 -26.42 0.33 11.96
C GLY A 58 -27.60 0.80 12.82
N PRO A 59 -28.84 0.74 12.29
CA PRO A 59 -30.03 1.32 12.92
C PRO A 59 -30.41 0.71 14.27
N ASP A 60 -29.93 -0.50 14.57
CA ASP A 60 -30.21 -1.24 15.80
C ASP A 60 -28.94 -1.69 16.54
N CYS A 61 -27.77 -1.13 16.21
CA CYS A 61 -26.44 -1.47 16.76
C CYS A 61 -26.10 -2.96 16.71
N SER A 62 -26.69 -3.72 15.77
CA SER A 62 -26.38 -5.13 15.56
C SER A 62 -25.14 -5.35 14.69
N LEU A 63 -24.69 -4.32 13.95
CA LEU A 63 -23.46 -4.37 13.18
C LEU A 63 -22.28 -3.90 14.02
N HIS A 64 -21.11 -4.45 13.75
CA HIS A 64 -19.82 -3.99 14.26
C HIS A 64 -19.13 -3.08 13.24
N THR A 65 -18.46 -2.03 13.70
CA THR A 65 -17.56 -1.22 12.86
C THR A 65 -16.27 -1.99 12.61
N CYS A 66 -15.90 -2.19 11.35
CA CYS A 66 -14.56 -2.70 11.03
C CYS A 66 -13.49 -1.61 11.17
N PRO A 67 -12.23 -1.98 11.45
CA PRO A 67 -11.15 -1.02 11.57
C PRO A 67 -10.83 -0.35 10.23
N LEU A 68 -10.34 0.89 10.34
CA LEU A 68 -9.83 1.67 9.22
C LEU A 68 -8.31 1.54 9.16
N GLY A 69 -7.77 1.57 7.95
CA GLY A 69 -6.35 1.76 7.67
C GLY A 69 -6.20 2.52 6.36
N ASP A 70 -5.06 3.15 6.14
CA ASP A 70 -4.80 3.92 4.91
C ASP A 70 -5.01 3.04 3.68
N ALA A 71 -5.77 3.51 2.69
CA ALA A 71 -6.13 2.70 1.55
C ALA A 71 -4.88 2.20 0.79
N TRP A 72 -4.91 0.95 0.32
CA TRP A 72 -3.98 0.46 -0.70
C TRP A 72 -4.29 1.07 -2.06
N THR A 73 -5.58 1.28 -2.32
CA THR A 73 -6.08 1.95 -3.53
C THR A 73 -7.31 2.77 -3.17
N ASP A 74 -7.38 4.02 -3.60
CA ASP A 74 -8.57 4.85 -3.55
C ASP A 74 -8.65 5.79 -4.76
N HIS A 75 -9.71 6.58 -4.81
CA HIS A 75 -9.86 7.67 -5.75
C HIS A 75 -9.36 8.95 -5.10
N ALA A 76 -8.45 9.64 -5.80
CA ALA A 76 -7.80 10.85 -5.29
C ALA A 76 -8.80 11.97 -4.96
N VAL A 77 -8.49 12.76 -3.93
CA VAL A 77 -9.30 13.93 -3.50
C VAL A 77 -8.65 15.27 -3.84
N GLY A 78 -7.49 15.22 -4.46
CA GLY A 78 -6.65 16.35 -4.83
C GLY A 78 -5.48 15.82 -5.66
N ASN A 79 -4.69 16.73 -6.22
CA ASN A 79 -3.46 16.34 -6.90
C ASN A 79 -2.51 15.69 -5.89
N ASP A 80 -2.03 14.49 -6.23
CA ASP A 80 -1.12 13.67 -5.42
C ASP A 80 -1.65 13.38 -3.99
N ALA A 81 -2.98 13.40 -3.81
CA ALA A 81 -3.67 13.19 -2.53
C ALA A 81 -4.58 11.96 -2.57
N ALA A 82 -3.99 10.80 -2.23
CA ALA A 82 -4.60 9.48 -2.19
C ALA A 82 -4.41 8.80 -0.80
N HIS A 83 -4.62 7.49 -0.71
CA HIS A 83 -4.37 6.63 0.46
C HIS A 83 -5.16 6.99 1.73
N ARG A 84 -6.34 7.60 1.59
CA ARG A 84 -7.15 7.99 2.75
C ARG A 84 -7.53 6.78 3.61
N PRO A 85 -7.75 6.96 4.94
CA PRO A 85 -8.24 5.90 5.81
C PRO A 85 -9.55 5.30 5.28
N ALA A 86 -9.52 4.00 5.01
CA ALA A 86 -10.62 3.24 4.45
C ALA A 86 -10.89 1.98 5.27
N THR A 87 -12.16 1.54 5.29
CA THR A 87 -12.55 0.28 5.92
C THR A 87 -11.78 -0.87 5.29
N CYS A 88 -11.06 -1.63 6.12
CA CYS A 88 -10.21 -2.72 5.63
C CYS A 88 -9.17 -2.27 4.58
N SER A 89 -8.69 -1.03 4.66
CA SER A 89 -7.64 -0.44 3.79
C SER A 89 -7.90 -0.58 2.28
N ASN A 90 -9.18 -0.66 1.87
CA ASN A 90 -9.58 -1.04 0.51
C ASN A 90 -8.87 -2.31 -0.02
N ARG A 91 -8.66 -3.29 0.87
CA ARG A 91 -7.99 -4.56 0.55
C ARG A 91 -8.56 -5.77 1.32
N GLY A 92 -9.83 -5.66 1.68
CA GLY A 92 -10.61 -6.72 2.32
C GLY A 92 -12.08 -6.33 2.48
N ILE A 93 -12.92 -7.32 2.79
CA ILE A 93 -14.36 -7.12 3.04
C ILE A 93 -14.61 -7.05 4.54
N CYS A 94 -15.31 -6.02 5.00
CA CYS A 94 -15.76 -5.93 6.39
C CYS A 94 -16.80 -7.01 6.71
N ARG A 95 -16.55 -7.83 7.74
CA ARG A 95 -17.58 -8.72 8.31
C ARG A 95 -18.34 -7.96 9.39
N ALA A 96 -19.49 -7.43 9.02
CA ALA A 96 -20.30 -6.58 9.90
C ALA A 96 -20.84 -7.33 11.14
N GLU A 97 -20.82 -8.66 11.17
CA GLU A 97 -21.21 -9.48 12.33
C GLU A 97 -20.12 -9.58 13.40
N THR A 98 -18.86 -9.28 13.05
CA THR A 98 -17.70 -9.46 13.94
C THR A 98 -16.77 -8.24 14.05
N GLY A 99 -16.90 -7.26 13.16
CA GLY A 99 -16.03 -6.08 13.12
C GLY A 99 -14.62 -6.38 12.61
N THR A 100 -14.43 -7.51 11.94
CA THR A 100 -13.12 -7.97 11.46
C THR A 100 -13.05 -7.91 9.95
N CYS A 101 -11.92 -7.45 9.42
CA CYS A 101 -11.67 -7.45 8.00
C CYS A 101 -11.30 -8.84 7.47
N ASN A 102 -11.98 -9.27 6.41
CA ASN A 102 -11.63 -10.44 5.63
C ASN A 102 -10.70 -10.01 4.50
N CYS A 103 -9.40 -9.99 4.77
CA CYS A 103 -8.37 -9.51 3.84
C CYS A 103 -8.26 -10.39 2.59
N GLU A 104 -7.76 -9.78 1.51
CA GLU A 104 -7.41 -10.50 0.28
C GLU A 104 -6.37 -11.59 0.61
N PHE A 105 -6.78 -12.85 0.41
CA PHE A 105 -6.16 -14.03 1.03
C PHE A 105 -4.66 -14.15 0.74
N LYS A 106 -3.87 -14.46 1.78
CA LYS A 106 -2.39 -14.59 1.76
C LYS A 106 -1.59 -13.36 1.32
N ARG A 107 -2.23 -12.29 0.81
CA ARG A 107 -1.54 -11.14 0.22
C ARG A 107 -1.44 -9.96 1.19
N PHE A 108 -2.41 -9.80 2.07
CA PHE A 108 -2.51 -8.71 3.04
C PHE A 108 -3.02 -9.21 4.39
N GLU A 109 -2.59 -8.52 5.43
CA GLU A 109 -2.86 -8.84 6.83
C GLU A 109 -2.86 -7.57 7.70
N GLY A 110 -2.97 -7.76 9.01
CA GLY A 110 -3.30 -6.69 9.94
C GLY A 110 -4.80 -6.67 10.25
N SER A 111 -5.20 -5.77 11.15
CA SER A 111 -6.59 -5.73 11.62
C SER A 111 -7.56 -5.18 10.57
N ALA A 112 -7.07 -4.24 9.76
CA ALA A 112 -7.70 -3.56 8.65
C ALA A 112 -7.03 -3.91 7.31
N CYS A 113 -6.31 -5.03 7.18
CA CYS A 113 -5.58 -5.38 5.94
C CYS A 113 -4.52 -4.33 5.53
N GLU A 114 -4.03 -3.58 6.51
CA GLU A 114 -3.21 -2.38 6.35
C GLU A 114 -1.78 -2.68 5.86
N ARG A 115 -1.29 -3.92 6.02
CA ARG A 115 0.07 -4.32 5.64
C ARG A 115 0.08 -5.51 4.68
N LYS A 116 1.09 -5.55 3.81
CA LYS A 116 1.40 -6.67 2.93
C LYS A 116 1.83 -7.88 3.79
N THR A 117 1.37 -9.08 3.43
CA THR A 117 1.96 -10.31 3.98
C THR A 117 3.25 -10.61 3.23
N CYS A 118 4.33 -10.95 3.95
CA CYS A 118 5.59 -11.35 3.32
C CYS A 118 5.43 -12.62 2.48
N PRO A 119 5.97 -12.65 1.25
CA PRO A 119 5.92 -13.80 0.34
C PRO A 119 6.29 -15.13 1.02
N GLU A 120 5.35 -16.08 1.02
CA GLU A 120 5.46 -17.43 1.63
C GLU A 120 6.17 -17.48 3.01
N GLY A 121 6.04 -16.43 3.83
CA GLY A 121 6.73 -16.32 5.12
C GLY A 121 8.27 -16.34 5.02
N CYS A 122 8.80 -15.77 3.93
CA CYS A 122 10.22 -15.77 3.57
C CYS A 122 10.82 -17.18 3.47
N SER A 123 10.01 -18.17 3.08
CA SER A 123 10.39 -19.59 2.95
C SER A 123 11.04 -20.23 4.18
N GLY A 124 10.97 -19.57 5.35
CA GLY A 124 11.75 -19.95 6.54
C GLY A 124 13.26 -19.68 6.46
N HIS A 125 13.69 -18.83 5.51
CA HIS A 125 15.09 -18.49 5.20
C HIS A 125 15.33 -16.97 5.11
N GLY A 126 14.59 -16.20 5.91
CA GLY A 126 14.77 -14.77 6.04
C GLY A 126 13.83 -14.15 7.07
N ARG A 127 14.08 -12.87 7.39
CA ARG A 127 13.20 -12.05 8.25
C ARG A 127 12.24 -11.23 7.41
N CYS A 128 10.95 -11.34 7.74
CA CYS A 128 9.90 -10.47 7.23
C CYS A 128 9.98 -9.10 7.93
N VAL A 129 10.15 -8.01 7.17
CA VAL A 129 10.29 -6.63 7.69
C VAL A 129 9.58 -5.62 6.79
N SER A 130 9.23 -4.45 7.33
CA SER A 130 8.70 -3.33 6.54
C SER A 130 9.81 -2.58 5.77
N LEU A 131 9.47 -1.69 4.84
CA LEU A 131 10.46 -0.80 4.19
C LEU A 131 11.18 0.13 5.19
N ARG A 132 10.47 0.66 6.20
CA ARG A 132 11.06 1.44 7.30
C ARG A 132 12.07 0.62 8.11
N GLU A 133 11.73 -0.63 8.45
CA GLU A 133 12.67 -1.51 9.13
C GLU A 133 13.82 -1.90 8.19
N ARG A 134 13.57 -2.15 6.90
CA ARG A 134 14.62 -2.41 5.89
C ARG A 134 15.64 -1.26 5.80
N ALA A 135 15.19 0.00 5.87
CA ALA A 135 16.08 1.16 5.97
C ALA A 135 16.94 1.13 7.24
N SER A 136 16.39 0.71 8.39
CA SER A 136 17.17 0.55 9.63
C SER A 136 18.22 -0.57 9.59
N LEU A 137 18.22 -1.41 8.55
CA LEU A 137 19.14 -2.55 8.36
C LEU A 137 20.24 -2.29 7.32
N GLN A 138 20.46 -1.02 6.94
CA GLN A 138 21.66 -0.62 6.20
C GLN A 138 22.92 -0.95 7.02
N ASP A 139 24.00 -1.33 6.34
CA ASP A 139 25.23 -1.76 7.00
C ASP A 139 25.95 -0.56 7.64
N PRO A 140 26.17 -0.53 8.97
CA PRO A 140 26.89 0.58 9.60
C PRO A 140 28.36 0.68 9.16
N GLY A 141 28.92 -0.36 8.51
CA GLY A 141 30.26 -0.33 7.90
C GLY A 141 30.34 0.48 6.60
N GLU A 142 29.22 0.74 5.94
CA GLU A 142 29.15 1.66 4.80
C GLU A 142 29.21 3.08 5.36
N ILE A 143 30.27 3.84 5.07
CA ILE A 143 30.47 5.20 5.62
C ILE A 143 30.32 6.29 4.55
N VAL A 144 30.00 7.51 4.98
CA VAL A 144 29.96 8.68 4.08
C VAL A 144 31.37 9.12 3.67
N GLU A 145 31.57 9.47 2.39
CA GLU A 145 32.88 9.84 1.81
C GLU A 145 33.59 10.99 2.55
N SER A 146 32.84 11.85 3.25
CA SER A 146 33.39 12.97 4.00
C SER A 146 33.76 12.66 5.45
N CYS A 147 33.52 11.44 5.94
CA CYS A 147 33.79 11.08 7.34
C CYS A 147 35.28 11.19 7.66
N THR A 148 35.63 12.19 8.45
CA THR A 148 36.98 12.36 8.99
C THR A 148 37.08 11.69 10.36
N GLY A 149 38.29 11.27 10.75
CA GLY A 149 38.54 10.78 12.12
C GLY A 149 38.14 11.77 13.23
N ALA A 150 37.98 13.06 12.93
CA ALA A 150 37.47 14.05 13.88
C ALA A 150 35.94 13.98 14.10
N GLU A 151 35.17 13.44 13.14
CA GLU A 151 33.72 13.24 13.27
C GLU A 151 33.39 11.93 13.99
N ILE A 152 34.21 10.89 13.79
CA ILE A 152 34.13 9.65 14.58
C ILE A 152 34.49 9.93 16.05
N CYS A 153 35.41 10.87 16.31
CA CYS A 153 35.88 11.23 17.65
C CYS A 153 35.11 12.41 18.27
N VAL A 154 33.84 12.17 18.59
CA VAL A 154 32.94 13.17 19.20
C VAL A 154 33.51 13.69 20.53
N ASP A 155 33.55 15.02 20.70
CA ASP A 155 33.98 15.76 21.91
C ASP A 155 35.48 15.73 22.31
N GLY A 156 36.42 15.58 21.36
CA GLY A 156 37.80 16.06 21.53
C GLY A 156 38.88 15.05 21.11
N PRO A 157 39.94 14.79 21.92
CA PRO A 157 40.79 13.63 21.65
C PRO A 157 39.91 12.37 21.65
N CYS A 158 40.25 11.39 20.81
CA CYS A 158 39.46 10.18 20.52
C CYS A 158 39.21 9.27 21.74
N THR A 159 38.37 9.74 22.66
CA THR A 159 38.06 9.12 23.95
C THR A 159 36.67 8.48 23.96
N ALA A 160 35.84 8.83 22.98
CA ALA A 160 34.63 8.16 22.58
C ALA A 160 34.64 8.12 21.04
N VAL A 161 34.54 6.93 20.47
CA VAL A 161 34.62 6.69 19.03
C VAL A 161 33.25 6.19 18.59
N ASP A 162 32.50 7.00 17.83
CA ASP A 162 31.13 6.71 17.42
C ASP A 162 31.01 6.62 15.89
N TYR A 163 31.21 5.41 15.37
CA TYR A 163 31.03 5.11 13.95
C TYR A 163 29.59 5.29 13.47
N SER A 164 28.59 5.28 14.35
CA SER A 164 27.19 5.43 13.94
C SER A 164 26.86 6.83 13.39
N ALA A 165 27.67 7.84 13.76
CA ALA A 165 27.58 9.19 13.21
C ALA A 165 28.08 9.29 11.75
N CYS A 166 28.91 8.35 11.29
CA CYS A 166 29.45 8.31 9.93
C CYS A 166 28.81 7.25 9.02
N ALA A 167 27.98 6.36 9.56
CA ALA A 167 27.28 5.35 8.79
C ALA A 167 26.39 6.00 7.72
N LYS A 168 26.54 5.58 6.46
CA LYS A 168 25.71 5.96 5.34
C LYS A 168 24.34 5.28 5.49
N LYS A 169 23.46 5.96 6.21
CA LYS A 169 22.11 5.51 6.52
C LYS A 169 21.09 6.52 6.04
N TRP A 170 20.23 6.08 5.14
CA TRP A 170 19.03 6.81 4.72
C TRP A 170 17.83 6.42 5.59
N ASP A 171 17.00 7.39 5.93
CA ASP A 171 15.73 7.15 6.59
C ASP A 171 14.61 6.87 5.56
N TYR A 172 13.57 6.16 5.99
CA TYR A 172 12.41 5.85 5.14
C TYR A 172 11.14 5.94 5.98
N ASN A 173 10.65 7.17 6.10
CA ASN A 173 9.67 7.59 7.08
C ASN A 173 8.46 8.31 6.48
N ALA A 174 8.64 9.12 5.42
CA ALA A 174 7.56 9.92 4.83
C ALA A 174 6.66 9.17 3.81
N PRO A 175 7.16 8.23 2.99
CA PRO A 175 6.33 7.46 2.06
C PRO A 175 5.24 6.67 2.76
N TRP A 176 4.04 6.63 2.16
CA TRP A 176 2.83 6.10 2.78
C TRP A 176 2.95 4.59 3.06
N GLU A 177 3.72 3.87 2.27
CA GLU A 177 3.93 2.43 2.38
C GLU A 177 5.10 2.02 3.28
N ALA A 178 5.83 2.97 3.88
CA ALA A 178 7.00 2.70 4.72
C ALA A 178 6.75 1.66 5.84
N GLU A 179 5.55 1.64 6.44
CA GLU A 179 5.12 0.65 7.45
C GLU A 179 4.05 -0.34 6.94
N LYS A 180 3.78 -0.35 5.62
CA LYS A 180 2.72 -1.17 5.00
C LYS A 180 3.26 -2.15 3.97
N MET A 181 4.30 -1.78 3.23
CA MET A 181 5.02 -2.67 2.34
C MET A 181 6.00 -3.51 3.15
N PHE A 182 5.89 -4.83 3.02
CA PHE A 182 6.71 -5.81 3.71
C PHE A 182 7.34 -6.76 2.69
N GLY A 183 8.59 -7.12 2.95
CA GLY A 183 9.36 -8.07 2.16
C GLY A 183 10.37 -8.84 3.00
N CYS A 184 11.17 -9.65 2.32
CA CYS A 184 12.02 -10.63 2.97
C CYS A 184 13.50 -10.23 2.91
N VAL A 185 14.12 -10.08 4.08
CA VAL A 185 15.57 -9.97 4.21
C VAL A 185 16.12 -11.38 4.38
N CYS A 186 16.71 -11.92 3.33
CA CYS A 186 17.15 -13.31 3.30
C CYS A 186 18.38 -13.60 4.16
N ASP A 187 18.40 -14.80 4.72
CA ASP A 187 19.55 -15.34 5.44
C ASP A 187 20.73 -15.60 4.48
N THR A 188 21.96 -15.58 5.01
CA THR A 188 23.17 -15.88 4.22
C THR A 188 23.05 -17.24 3.53
N GLY A 189 23.22 -17.24 2.20
CA GLY A 189 23.03 -18.43 1.36
C GLY A 189 21.71 -18.46 0.58
N TYR A 190 20.82 -17.49 0.80
CA TYR A 190 19.52 -17.39 0.15
C TYR A 190 19.26 -16.01 -0.48
N SER A 191 18.39 -15.98 -1.48
CA SER A 191 17.98 -14.80 -2.24
C SER A 191 16.61 -14.99 -2.90
N GLY A 192 16.18 -14.02 -3.70
CA GLY A 192 14.84 -13.96 -4.27
C GLY A 192 13.83 -13.30 -3.32
N TYR A 193 12.72 -12.82 -3.88
CA TYR A 193 11.69 -12.06 -3.17
C TYR A 193 11.08 -12.77 -1.94
N ASP A 194 11.11 -14.11 -1.92
CA ASP A 194 10.59 -15.00 -0.87
C ASP A 194 11.69 -15.83 -0.18
N CYS A 195 12.96 -15.54 -0.45
CA CYS A 195 14.14 -16.30 0.03
C CYS A 195 14.15 -17.80 -0.30
N SER A 196 13.44 -18.23 -1.34
CA SER A 196 13.44 -19.62 -1.80
C SER A 196 14.67 -20.00 -2.66
N VAL A 197 15.37 -19.02 -3.22
CA VAL A 197 16.50 -19.24 -4.15
C VAL A 197 17.81 -19.36 -3.38
N ARG A 198 18.71 -20.26 -3.80
CA ARG A 198 20.08 -20.36 -3.25
C ARG A 198 21.03 -19.40 -3.96
N THR A 199 21.81 -18.64 -3.18
CA THR A 199 22.97 -17.92 -3.71
C THR A 199 24.15 -18.87 -3.91
N CYS A 200 24.84 -18.80 -5.05
CA CYS A 200 26.11 -19.48 -5.23
C CYS A 200 27.30 -18.66 -4.70
N PRO A 201 28.47 -19.29 -4.44
CA PRO A 201 29.70 -18.59 -4.15
C PRO A 201 30.01 -17.53 -5.22
N ASN A 202 30.38 -16.34 -4.75
CA ASN A 202 31.03 -15.34 -5.59
C ASN A 202 32.54 -15.54 -5.52
N GLY A 203 33.26 -15.13 -6.55
CA GLY A 203 34.71 -15.22 -6.57
C GLY A 203 35.41 -14.34 -7.58
N ASP A 204 36.73 -14.34 -7.44
CA ASP A 204 37.66 -13.61 -8.28
C ASP A 204 37.94 -14.42 -9.54
N ASP A 205 38.25 -13.72 -10.63
CA ASP A 205 38.56 -14.35 -11.90
C ASP A 205 40.08 -14.54 -12.00
N PRO A 206 40.60 -15.77 -11.96
CA PRO A 206 42.05 -16.03 -11.82
C PRO A 206 42.89 -15.64 -13.06
N LEU A 207 42.30 -15.01 -14.07
CA LEU A 207 43.00 -14.47 -15.23
C LEU A 207 43.18 -12.94 -15.17
N THR A 208 42.45 -12.23 -14.30
CA THR A 208 42.85 -10.90 -13.89
C THR A 208 44.07 -11.01 -12.97
N THR A 209 44.95 -10.01 -13.01
CA THR A 209 46.24 -10.06 -12.31
C THR A 209 46.63 -8.67 -11.82
N GLY A 210 47.39 -8.63 -10.72
CA GLY A 210 47.77 -7.36 -10.07
C GLY A 210 46.65 -6.71 -9.27
N GLN A 211 45.56 -7.44 -9.01
CA GLN A 211 44.53 -7.02 -8.06
C GLN A 211 45.05 -7.10 -6.63
N LEU A 212 44.38 -6.37 -5.73
CA LEU A 212 44.68 -6.35 -4.31
C LEU A 212 43.51 -6.95 -3.52
N ASP A 213 43.85 -7.65 -2.44
CA ASP A 213 42.91 -7.99 -1.37
C ASP A 213 42.59 -6.71 -0.57
N GLU A 214 41.37 -6.65 -0.04
CA GLU A 214 40.92 -5.60 0.88
C GLU A 214 41.73 -5.67 2.18
N ILE A 215 42.27 -4.54 2.64
CA ILE A 215 43.00 -4.44 3.91
C ILE A 215 42.48 -3.27 4.74
N GLN A 216 42.01 -3.58 5.94
CA GLN A 216 41.57 -2.61 6.94
C GLN A 216 42.52 -2.64 8.13
N LEU A 217 42.85 -1.46 8.68
CA LEU A 217 43.64 -1.29 9.89
C LEU A 217 42.71 -1.01 11.07
N LEU A 218 42.96 -1.68 12.19
CA LEU A 218 42.44 -1.30 13.50
C LEU A 218 43.62 -0.85 14.37
N GLU A 219 43.57 0.35 14.97
CA GLU A 219 44.56 0.78 15.96
C GLU A 219 43.97 0.57 17.36
N CYS A 220 44.61 -0.24 18.22
CA CYS A 220 44.12 -0.47 19.59
C CYS A 220 45.13 -0.05 20.67
N GLN A 221 44.74 0.91 21.50
CA GLN A 221 45.47 1.35 22.69
C GLN A 221 44.67 0.98 23.95
N ALA A 222 45.09 -0.07 24.67
CA ALA A 222 44.47 -0.52 25.92
C ALA A 222 45.45 -1.33 26.78
N THR A 223 45.29 -1.27 28.10
CA THR A 223 46.05 -2.08 29.07
C THR A 223 45.16 -3.13 29.78
N GLY A 224 43.93 -3.31 29.32
CA GLY A 224 42.97 -4.22 29.92
C GLY A 224 41.61 -4.18 29.24
N GLY A 225 40.72 -5.08 29.66
CA GLY A 225 39.34 -5.12 29.18
C GLY A 225 39.16 -5.94 27.90
N SER A 226 38.15 -5.58 27.14
CA SER A 226 37.75 -6.31 25.93
C SER A 226 37.01 -5.42 24.93
N PHE A 227 36.96 -5.86 23.68
CA PHE A 227 36.24 -5.21 22.59
C PHE A 227 35.48 -6.22 21.74
N THR A 228 34.68 -5.74 20.80
CA THR A 228 34.07 -6.54 19.72
C THR A 228 34.23 -5.83 18.37
N LEU A 229 34.11 -6.59 17.28
CA LEU A 229 34.11 -6.08 15.92
C LEU A 229 32.81 -6.52 15.24
N ALA A 230 32.19 -5.66 14.45
CA ALA A 230 31.02 -6.00 13.64
C ALA A 230 31.32 -5.86 12.14
N PHE A 231 30.75 -6.76 11.35
CA PHE A 231 30.82 -6.76 9.88
C PHE A 231 29.45 -7.13 9.31
N ARG A 232 28.86 -6.27 8.46
CA ARG A 232 27.55 -6.50 7.84
C ARG A 232 26.44 -6.83 8.86
N GLY A 233 26.47 -6.13 10.00
CA GLY A 233 25.51 -6.29 11.10
C GLY A 233 25.70 -7.52 12.00
N GLU A 234 26.70 -8.39 11.76
CA GLU A 234 27.05 -9.48 12.68
C GLU A 234 28.28 -9.11 13.52
N THR A 235 28.16 -9.26 14.85
CA THR A 235 29.21 -8.93 15.81
C THR A 235 29.96 -10.18 16.28
N THR A 236 31.29 -10.07 16.43
CA THR A 236 32.11 -11.14 17.01
C THR A 236 31.72 -11.44 18.46
N LYS A 237 32.14 -12.62 18.95
CA LYS A 237 32.23 -12.81 20.40
C LYS A 237 33.32 -11.90 20.96
N THR A 238 33.20 -11.53 22.24
CA THR A 238 34.14 -10.70 22.98
C THR A 238 35.61 -11.09 22.75
N ILE A 239 36.41 -10.13 22.29
CA ILE A 239 37.85 -10.21 22.08
C ILE A 239 38.54 -9.59 23.29
N ALA A 240 39.47 -10.30 23.92
CA ALA A 240 40.27 -9.75 25.02
C ALA A 240 41.30 -8.76 24.48
N PHE A 241 41.63 -7.71 25.24
CA PHE A 241 42.67 -6.73 24.83
C PHE A 241 44.03 -7.39 24.55
N ASP A 242 44.34 -8.50 25.23
CA ASP A 242 45.57 -9.29 25.09
C ASP A 242 45.43 -10.49 24.15
N ALA A 243 44.37 -10.55 23.34
CA ALA A 243 44.18 -11.62 22.35
C ALA A 243 45.33 -11.65 21.33
N SER A 244 45.91 -12.83 21.11
CA SER A 244 46.87 -13.04 20.02
C SER A 244 46.18 -12.99 18.65
N ALA A 245 46.93 -12.69 17.58
CA ALA A 245 46.41 -12.59 16.22
C ALA A 245 45.58 -13.82 15.82
N SER A 246 46.05 -15.04 16.12
CA SER A 246 45.34 -16.29 15.84
C SER A 246 44.02 -16.44 16.62
N GLN A 247 43.91 -15.88 17.83
CA GLN A 247 42.64 -15.86 18.58
C GLN A 247 41.66 -14.87 17.95
N LEU A 248 42.12 -13.68 17.55
CA LEU A 248 41.30 -12.69 16.85
C LEU A 248 40.82 -13.23 15.50
N GLU A 249 41.73 -13.81 14.72
CA GLU A 249 41.45 -14.50 13.45
C GLU A 249 40.39 -15.60 13.62
N THR A 250 40.50 -16.43 14.67
CA THR A 250 39.51 -17.48 14.98
C THR A 250 38.13 -16.90 15.30
N LEU A 251 38.08 -15.77 16.03
CA LEU A 251 36.83 -15.11 16.40
C LEU A 251 36.16 -14.45 15.18
N MET A 252 36.94 -13.79 14.34
CA MET A 252 36.49 -13.17 13.10
C MET A 252 36.00 -14.19 12.07
N ASN A 253 36.78 -15.24 11.80
CA ASN A 253 36.38 -16.32 10.87
C ASN A 253 35.10 -17.05 11.28
N GLY A 254 34.70 -16.93 12.55
CA GLY A 254 33.42 -17.42 13.07
C GLY A 254 32.18 -16.64 12.62
N LEU A 255 32.32 -15.45 12.03
CA LEU A 255 31.21 -14.68 11.48
C LEU A 255 30.62 -15.37 10.25
N THR A 256 29.30 -15.36 10.13
CA THR A 256 28.56 -15.87 8.96
C THR A 256 28.46 -14.86 7.82
N THR A 257 28.46 -13.56 8.12
CA THR A 257 28.48 -12.46 7.14
C THR A 257 29.76 -12.41 6.30
N LEU A 258 30.86 -12.94 6.84
CA LEU A 258 32.01 -13.35 6.03
C LEU A 258 31.59 -14.58 5.20
N GLN A 259 31.11 -14.32 3.99
CA GLN A 259 30.46 -15.30 3.12
C GLN A 259 31.41 -16.40 2.68
N TYR A 260 31.44 -17.51 3.43
CA TYR A 260 32.05 -18.74 2.96
C TYR A 260 31.55 -19.99 3.70
N SER A 261 31.37 -21.10 2.97
CA SER A 261 30.84 -22.40 3.43
C SER A 261 31.88 -23.53 3.55
N GLY A 262 33.13 -23.31 3.13
CA GLY A 262 34.22 -24.29 3.23
C GLY A 262 35.15 -24.04 4.43
N THR A 263 36.35 -24.62 4.39
CA THR A 263 37.29 -24.63 5.52
C THR A 263 38.49 -23.68 5.38
N ASP A 264 38.64 -23.05 4.23
CA ASP A 264 39.73 -22.10 3.96
C ASP A 264 39.49 -20.79 4.74
N PRO A 265 40.55 -20.08 5.19
CA PRO A 265 40.40 -18.86 5.99
C PRO A 265 39.70 -17.75 5.19
N LYS A 266 38.88 -16.97 5.90
CA LYS A 266 38.08 -15.85 5.37
C LYS A 266 38.76 -14.50 5.53
N ILE A 267 39.58 -14.37 6.57
CA ILE A 267 40.48 -13.25 6.83
C ILE A 267 41.85 -13.76 7.30
N GLU A 268 42.89 -12.95 7.12
CA GLU A 268 44.19 -13.05 7.82
C GLU A 268 44.30 -11.88 8.81
N VAL A 269 44.95 -12.12 9.96
CA VAL A 269 45.20 -11.11 10.99
C VAL A 269 46.70 -11.01 11.23
N SER A 270 47.26 -9.81 11.12
CA SER A 270 48.66 -9.53 11.48
C SER A 270 48.77 -8.30 12.36
N TYR A 271 49.74 -8.30 13.28
CA TYR A 271 50.02 -7.17 14.17
C TYR A 271 51.37 -6.54 13.79
N SER A 272 51.46 -5.22 13.80
CA SER A 272 52.71 -4.51 13.47
C SER A 272 53.75 -4.60 14.58
N ASP A 273 53.34 -4.69 15.84
CA ASP A 273 54.22 -4.92 17.00
C ASP A 273 53.57 -5.88 18.03
N GLY A 274 54.36 -6.35 18.99
CA GLY A 274 53.87 -7.10 20.14
C GLY A 274 53.31 -8.49 19.85
N SER A 275 52.41 -8.94 20.72
CA SER A 275 51.75 -10.25 20.64
C SER A 275 50.31 -10.24 21.18
N ALA A 276 49.74 -9.04 21.33
CA ALA A 276 48.46 -8.73 21.96
C ALA A 276 47.71 -7.76 21.04
N ALA A 277 46.39 -7.86 20.95
CA ALA A 277 45.59 -7.00 20.10
C ALA A 277 45.79 -5.51 20.41
N CYS A 278 45.90 -5.17 21.70
CA CYS A 278 46.06 -3.82 22.20
C CYS A 278 47.29 -3.72 23.12
N ASP A 279 47.97 -2.58 23.10
CA ASP A 279 49.03 -2.27 24.08
C ASP A 279 48.94 -0.83 24.63
N THR A 280 49.98 -0.39 25.35
CA THR A 280 50.01 0.90 26.05
C THR A 280 50.28 2.10 25.15
N ASP A 281 51.01 1.89 24.05
CA ASP A 281 51.39 2.95 23.11
C ASP A 281 50.51 2.92 21.84
N GLY A 282 49.87 1.77 21.57
CA GLY A 282 48.96 1.50 20.46
C GLY A 282 49.53 0.39 19.56
N ASN A 283 48.75 -0.67 19.34
CA ASN A 283 49.09 -1.70 18.36
C ASN A 283 48.21 -1.60 17.10
N ASP A 284 48.85 -1.69 15.95
CA ASP A 284 48.24 -1.73 14.63
C ASP A 284 47.89 -3.18 14.26
N ILE A 285 46.60 -3.45 14.04
CA ILE A 285 46.06 -4.73 13.60
C ILE A 285 45.62 -4.62 12.14
N LEU A 286 46.34 -5.28 11.23
CA LEU A 286 45.91 -5.40 9.84
C LEU A 286 45.01 -6.62 9.67
N ILE A 287 43.80 -6.37 9.16
CA ILE A 287 42.82 -7.38 8.75
C ILE A 287 42.80 -7.43 7.22
N THR A 288 43.29 -8.51 6.64
CA THR A 288 43.22 -8.77 5.19
C THR A 288 42.02 -9.66 4.90
N PHE A 289 41.11 -9.25 4.03
CA PHE A 289 39.96 -10.08 3.64
C PHE A 289 40.34 -11.01 2.49
N LEU A 290 40.06 -12.29 2.66
CA LEU A 290 40.56 -13.37 1.80
C LEU A 290 39.49 -13.99 0.90
N GLN A 291 38.21 -13.71 1.17
CA GLN A 291 37.07 -14.37 0.52
C GLN A 291 35.96 -13.40 0.10
N ASN A 292 35.75 -12.33 0.86
CA ASN A 292 34.86 -11.24 0.46
C ASN A 292 35.68 -10.28 -0.40
N PHE A 293 35.55 -10.40 -1.72
CA PHE A 293 36.29 -9.59 -2.69
C PHE A 293 35.58 -8.29 -3.06
N GLY A 294 36.34 -7.38 -3.68
CA GLY A 294 35.97 -5.99 -3.91
C GLY A 294 36.25 -5.12 -2.67
N ASP A 295 35.98 -3.83 -2.85
CA ASP A 295 35.85 -2.80 -1.82
C ASP A 295 34.75 -3.26 -0.82
N LEU A 296 35.06 -3.19 0.49
CA LEU A 296 34.19 -3.70 1.55
C LEU A 296 33.82 -2.64 2.59
N PRO A 297 32.61 -2.75 3.19
CA PRO A 297 32.25 -2.02 4.40
C PRO A 297 33.33 -2.14 5.49
N LEU A 298 33.57 -1.04 6.21
CA LEU A 298 34.47 -1.03 7.35
C LEU A 298 33.99 -1.98 8.45
N LEU A 299 34.95 -2.65 9.08
CA LEU A 299 34.76 -3.25 10.40
C LEU A 299 34.40 -2.15 11.40
N ILE A 300 33.29 -2.33 12.11
CA ILE A 300 32.84 -1.39 13.15
C ILE A 300 33.30 -1.90 14.52
N PRO A 301 34.28 -1.25 15.15
CA PRO A 301 34.73 -1.63 16.49
C PRO A 301 33.83 -1.09 17.60
N ASP A 302 33.66 -1.88 18.64
CA ASP A 302 33.14 -1.45 19.94
C ASP A 302 34.21 -1.67 21.03
N GLY A 303 34.86 -0.58 21.42
CA GLY A 303 35.87 -0.52 22.49
C GLY A 303 35.32 -0.13 23.86
N SER A 304 34.00 -0.05 24.06
CA SER A 304 33.36 0.48 25.28
C SER A 304 33.70 -0.28 26.58
N HIS A 305 34.27 -1.49 26.46
CA HIS A 305 34.73 -2.34 27.55
C HIS A 305 36.26 -2.44 27.68
N LEU A 306 37.02 -1.65 26.91
CA LEU A 306 38.48 -1.50 27.09
C LEU A 306 38.79 -0.61 28.30
N VAL A 307 39.99 -0.77 28.86
CA VAL A 307 40.54 0.14 29.87
C VAL A 307 42.01 0.43 29.58
N HIS A 308 42.44 1.65 29.85
CA HIS A 308 43.85 2.06 29.74
C HIS A 308 44.32 2.68 31.05
N ALA A 309 45.56 2.37 31.47
CA ALA A 309 46.03 2.65 32.83
C ALA A 309 46.35 4.13 33.11
N SER A 310 46.54 4.94 32.07
CA SER A 310 47.05 6.33 32.16
C SER A 310 46.33 7.35 31.28
N THR A 311 45.49 6.88 30.34
CA THR A 311 44.72 7.69 29.38
C THR A 311 43.35 7.02 29.16
N THR A 312 42.51 7.53 28.27
CA THR A 312 41.38 6.76 27.76
C THR A 312 41.89 5.72 26.75
N PRO A 313 41.33 4.50 26.71
CA PRO A 313 41.61 3.56 25.62
C PRO A 313 41.13 4.11 24.27
N LEU A 314 41.78 3.65 23.21
CA LEU A 314 41.43 3.92 21.82
C LEU A 314 41.21 2.60 21.08
N LEU A 315 40.18 2.56 20.23
CA LEU A 315 40.02 1.53 19.20
C LEU A 315 39.40 2.17 17.97
N THR A 316 40.14 2.17 16.87
CA THR A 316 39.72 2.71 15.56
C THR A 316 39.64 1.60 14.51
N SER A 317 39.04 1.93 13.38
CA SER A 317 39.10 1.22 12.10
C SER A 317 39.22 2.22 10.95
N GLN A 318 39.99 1.86 9.93
CA GLN A 318 40.09 2.58 8.66
C GLN A 318 40.45 1.62 7.50
N GLU A 319 40.07 1.98 6.29
CA GLU A 319 40.55 1.31 5.08
C GLU A 319 42.01 1.71 4.80
N VAL A 320 42.85 0.74 4.45
CA VAL A 320 44.24 0.97 4.00
C VAL A 320 44.38 0.64 2.52
N ILE A 321 43.70 -0.41 2.05
CA ILE A 321 43.64 -0.82 0.66
C ILE A 321 42.22 -1.26 0.33
N ALA A 322 41.52 -0.48 -0.50
CA ALA A 322 40.29 -0.89 -1.15
C ALA A 322 40.54 -2.14 -2.01
N GLY A 323 39.81 -3.22 -1.75
CA GLY A 323 39.92 -4.48 -2.48
C GLY A 323 39.56 -4.33 -3.96
N THR A 324 40.41 -4.86 -4.85
CA THR A 324 40.18 -4.75 -6.31
C THR A 324 39.93 -6.08 -7.00
N LYS A 325 39.90 -7.20 -6.25
CA LYS A 325 39.50 -8.51 -6.78
C LYS A 325 38.03 -8.50 -7.19
N GLU A 326 37.67 -9.26 -8.22
CA GLU A 326 36.28 -9.36 -8.65
C GLU A 326 35.44 -10.19 -7.66
N ARG A 327 34.15 -9.85 -7.52
CA ARG A 327 33.18 -10.58 -6.69
C ARG A 327 32.02 -11.07 -7.55
N GLU A 328 32.30 -12.03 -8.41
CA GLU A 328 31.36 -12.49 -9.43
C GLU A 328 30.81 -13.87 -9.13
N THR A 329 29.52 -14.10 -9.39
CA THR A 329 28.88 -15.41 -9.24
C THR A 329 29.68 -16.48 -10.00
N CYS A 330 30.15 -17.50 -9.29
CA CYS A 330 30.97 -18.57 -9.85
C CYS A 330 32.21 -18.07 -10.63
N SER A 331 32.85 -16.97 -10.18
CA SER A 331 34.03 -16.35 -10.80
C SER A 331 33.90 -16.04 -12.30
N ARG A 332 32.66 -15.92 -12.82
CA ARG A 332 32.36 -15.97 -14.28
C ARG A 332 32.99 -17.18 -15.01
N ARG A 333 33.25 -18.28 -14.30
CA ARG A 333 33.84 -19.54 -14.81
C ARG A 333 33.01 -20.79 -14.48
N GLY A 334 31.78 -20.59 -14.03
CA GLY A 334 30.76 -21.63 -13.93
C GLY A 334 29.35 -21.06 -14.04
N PHE A 335 28.36 -21.93 -13.93
CA PHE A 335 26.94 -21.57 -13.84
C PHE A 335 26.44 -21.81 -12.42
N CYS A 336 25.64 -20.88 -11.89
CA CYS A 336 25.02 -21.06 -10.58
C CYS A 336 23.79 -21.97 -10.68
N ASN A 337 23.78 -23.07 -9.94
CA ASN A 337 22.57 -23.86 -9.74
C ASN A 337 21.75 -23.26 -8.59
N SER A 338 20.73 -22.48 -8.94
CA SER A 338 19.83 -21.75 -8.03
C SER A 338 19.05 -22.63 -7.04
N SER A 339 19.00 -23.95 -7.25
CA SER A 339 18.35 -24.89 -6.33
C SER A 339 19.29 -25.45 -5.25
N SER A 340 20.60 -25.49 -5.51
CA SER A 340 21.61 -26.07 -4.61
C SER A 340 22.59 -25.04 -4.05
N GLY A 341 22.76 -23.89 -4.70
CA GLY A 341 23.79 -22.90 -4.37
C GLY A 341 25.21 -23.34 -4.78
N VAL A 342 25.32 -24.31 -5.70
CA VAL A 342 26.60 -24.87 -6.16
C VAL A 342 26.91 -24.34 -7.56
N CYS A 343 28.17 -23.99 -7.81
CA CYS A 343 28.65 -23.64 -9.14
C CYS A 343 29.03 -24.88 -9.95
N ASP A 344 28.39 -25.04 -11.11
CA ASP A 344 28.78 -25.99 -12.13
C ASP A 344 29.89 -25.37 -13.00
N CYS A 345 31.15 -25.71 -12.71
CA CYS A 345 32.31 -25.12 -13.38
C CYS A 345 32.42 -25.52 -14.85
N LEU A 346 32.86 -24.55 -15.68
CA LEU A 346 33.23 -24.78 -17.07
C LEU A 346 34.48 -25.67 -17.17
N ASP A 347 34.69 -26.28 -18.35
CA ASP A 347 35.88 -27.10 -18.61
C ASP A 347 37.18 -26.34 -18.26
N TYR A 348 38.14 -27.06 -17.67
CA TYR A 348 39.43 -26.57 -17.15
C TYR A 348 39.35 -25.66 -15.90
N TRP A 349 38.16 -25.33 -15.41
CA TRP A 349 37.98 -24.56 -14.18
C TRP A 349 37.65 -25.47 -13.00
N MET A 350 38.16 -25.09 -11.84
CA MET A 350 37.91 -25.75 -10.57
C MET A 350 37.83 -24.71 -9.46
N THR A 351 37.37 -25.16 -8.30
CA THR A 351 37.28 -24.35 -7.09
C THR A 351 38.64 -23.81 -6.62
N SER A 352 38.68 -22.54 -6.25
CA SER A 352 39.84 -21.87 -5.66
C SER A 352 39.86 -21.96 -4.13
N ASP A 353 40.95 -21.47 -3.54
CA ASP A 353 41.05 -21.07 -2.14
C ASP A 353 40.91 -19.54 -1.92
N GLY A 354 40.75 -18.75 -2.99
CA GLY A 354 40.81 -17.28 -2.97
C GLY A 354 42.23 -16.68 -3.16
N HIS A 355 43.28 -17.50 -3.16
CA HIS A 355 44.69 -17.09 -3.18
C HIS A 355 45.45 -17.61 -4.41
N GLY A 356 44.72 -17.92 -5.47
CA GLY A 356 45.29 -18.44 -6.73
C GLY A 356 45.71 -19.91 -6.67
N ALA A 357 45.42 -20.64 -5.58
CA ALA A 357 45.57 -22.08 -5.52
C ALA A 357 44.19 -22.79 -5.57
N THR A 358 44.22 -24.14 -5.55
CA THR A 358 43.01 -24.95 -5.47
C THR A 358 42.54 -25.03 -4.01
N GLY A 359 41.25 -24.81 -3.76
CA GLY A 359 40.65 -24.84 -2.42
C GLY A 359 39.26 -25.47 -2.40
N THR A 360 38.48 -25.20 -1.35
CA THR A 360 37.16 -25.83 -1.15
C THR A 360 35.96 -24.95 -1.52
N ARG A 361 36.22 -23.79 -2.15
CA ARG A 361 35.27 -22.68 -2.31
C ARG A 361 33.99 -22.93 -3.09
N GLY A 362 34.04 -23.81 -4.08
CA GLY A 362 32.92 -24.04 -5.00
C GLY A 362 32.63 -22.84 -5.91
N ASP A 363 33.63 -22.00 -6.18
CA ASP A 363 33.52 -20.73 -6.93
C ASP A 363 33.98 -20.82 -8.40
N CYS A 364 34.64 -21.90 -8.81
CA CYS A 364 35.29 -22.03 -10.13
C CYS A 364 36.46 -21.05 -10.38
N GLY A 365 37.04 -20.45 -9.33
CA GLY A 365 38.07 -19.42 -9.41
C GLY A 365 39.50 -19.91 -9.61
N HIS A 366 39.74 -21.16 -10.04
CA HIS A 366 41.09 -21.71 -10.25
C HIS A 366 41.20 -22.54 -11.53
N LEU A 367 42.37 -22.50 -12.18
CA LEU A 367 42.61 -23.10 -13.49
C LEU A 367 43.39 -24.44 -13.37
N SER A 368 42.85 -25.51 -13.94
CA SER A 368 43.20 -26.89 -13.56
C SER A 368 44.60 -27.39 -13.93
N SER A 369 45.30 -26.75 -14.88
CA SER A 369 46.73 -26.98 -15.28
C SER A 369 47.04 -26.58 -16.74
N SER A 370 46.05 -26.22 -17.54
CA SER A 370 46.23 -25.77 -18.94
C SER A 370 45.63 -24.37 -19.11
N PRO A 371 46.29 -23.43 -19.81
CA PRO A 371 45.70 -22.13 -20.10
C PRO A 371 44.35 -22.29 -20.80
N ALA A 372 43.35 -21.53 -20.35
CA ALA A 372 42.23 -21.20 -21.21
C ALA A 372 42.80 -20.57 -22.49
N THR A 373 42.40 -21.10 -23.65
CA THR A 373 42.92 -20.67 -24.96
C THR A 373 41.82 -20.22 -25.92
N ALA A 374 40.57 -20.31 -25.47
CA ALA A 374 39.37 -19.87 -26.15
C ALA A 374 38.31 -19.51 -25.10
N CYS A 375 37.36 -18.65 -25.47
CA CYS A 375 36.17 -18.40 -24.65
C CYS A 375 35.24 -19.64 -24.64
N PRO A 376 34.42 -19.82 -23.59
CA PRO A 376 33.56 -20.99 -23.45
C PRO A 376 32.47 -21.12 -24.51
N GLY A 377 31.87 -22.31 -24.58
CA GLY A 377 30.84 -22.70 -25.54
C GLY A 377 31.37 -23.52 -26.72
N ALA A 378 30.48 -24.26 -27.41
CA ALA A 378 30.83 -25.07 -28.58
C ALA A 378 31.32 -24.22 -29.79
N ILE A 379 30.88 -22.97 -29.82
CA ILE A 379 31.54 -21.85 -30.51
C ILE A 379 31.73 -20.74 -29.46
N PRO A 380 32.71 -19.82 -29.62
CA PRO A 380 32.97 -18.79 -28.62
C PRO A 380 31.72 -18.00 -28.24
N CYS A 381 31.39 -18.00 -26.95
CA CYS A 381 30.23 -17.30 -26.36
C CYS A 381 28.90 -17.70 -27.02
N LEU A 382 28.82 -18.95 -27.50
CA LEU A 382 27.70 -19.51 -28.26
C LEU A 382 27.24 -18.69 -29.48
N GLY A 383 28.05 -17.74 -29.95
CA GLY A 383 27.66 -16.75 -30.97
C GLY A 383 26.77 -15.61 -30.45
N TYR A 384 26.44 -15.60 -29.15
CA TYR A 384 25.61 -14.61 -28.46
C TYR A 384 26.41 -13.56 -27.69
N GLY A 385 27.74 -13.58 -27.80
CA GLY A 385 28.64 -12.60 -27.22
C GLY A 385 29.91 -12.44 -28.03
N THR A 386 30.72 -11.46 -27.65
CA THR A 386 32.08 -11.30 -28.17
C THR A 386 33.09 -11.89 -27.18
N CYS A 387 34.10 -12.57 -27.70
CA CYS A 387 35.19 -13.14 -26.91
C CYS A 387 36.27 -12.07 -26.69
N SER A 388 36.65 -11.79 -25.43
CA SER A 388 37.67 -10.79 -25.10
C SER A 388 39.07 -11.16 -25.62
N GLY A 389 39.32 -12.46 -25.85
CA GLY A 389 40.64 -12.98 -26.21
C GLY A 389 41.61 -13.03 -25.02
N ALA A 390 42.89 -13.25 -25.30
CA ALA A 390 43.92 -13.35 -24.26
C ALA A 390 44.16 -12.00 -23.55
N PRO A 391 44.45 -11.98 -22.24
CA PRO A 391 44.63 -13.16 -21.38
C PRO A 391 43.32 -13.77 -20.85
N ASP A 392 42.24 -12.99 -20.82
CA ASP A 392 41.02 -13.25 -20.05
C ASP A 392 40.10 -14.36 -20.56
N TYR A 393 39.93 -14.48 -21.88
CA TYR A 393 38.98 -15.38 -22.53
C TYR A 393 37.54 -15.33 -21.97
N ARG A 394 37.08 -14.12 -21.63
CA ARG A 394 35.74 -13.83 -21.12
C ARG A 394 34.75 -13.58 -22.26
N CYS A 395 33.48 -13.90 -22.01
CA CYS A 395 32.38 -13.58 -22.90
C CYS A 395 31.69 -12.28 -22.51
N ILE A 396 31.64 -11.33 -23.44
CA ILE A 396 30.89 -10.08 -23.33
C ILE A 396 29.56 -10.29 -24.07
N CYS A 397 28.48 -10.46 -23.32
CA CYS A 397 27.20 -10.88 -23.87
C CYS A 397 26.46 -9.75 -24.59
N GLN A 398 25.65 -10.13 -25.59
CA GLN A 398 24.68 -9.23 -26.21
C GLN A 398 23.58 -8.86 -25.20
N THR A 399 22.93 -7.71 -25.41
CA THR A 399 21.79 -7.26 -24.60
C THR A 399 20.72 -8.35 -24.50
N GLY A 400 20.19 -8.56 -23.29
CA GLY A 400 19.23 -9.63 -22.99
C GLY A 400 19.85 -10.95 -22.54
N ARG A 401 21.19 -11.04 -22.42
CA ARG A 401 21.92 -12.28 -22.09
C ARG A 401 22.99 -12.12 -21.02
N SER A 402 23.25 -13.21 -20.30
CA SER A 402 24.13 -13.29 -19.14
C SER A 402 24.78 -14.68 -19.02
N GLY A 403 25.49 -14.93 -17.92
CA GLY A 403 26.22 -16.18 -17.68
C GLY A 403 27.57 -16.25 -18.38
N ALA A 404 28.40 -17.22 -17.99
CA ALA A 404 29.82 -17.29 -18.38
C ALA A 404 30.07 -17.47 -19.89
N ASP A 405 29.10 -17.99 -20.65
CA ASP A 405 29.17 -18.22 -22.10
C ASP A 405 28.03 -17.56 -22.90
N CYS A 406 27.24 -16.68 -22.26
CA CYS A 406 26.06 -16.04 -22.83
C CYS A 406 24.87 -16.97 -23.16
N SER A 407 24.83 -18.18 -22.61
CA SER A 407 23.67 -19.08 -22.70
C SER A 407 22.43 -18.56 -21.98
N LEU A 408 22.60 -17.92 -20.83
CA LEU A 408 21.51 -17.42 -19.99
C LEU A 408 20.91 -16.13 -20.56
N MET A 409 19.65 -15.91 -20.22
CA MET A 409 18.88 -14.71 -20.50
C MET A 409 18.80 -13.83 -19.24
N THR A 410 18.84 -12.52 -19.41
CA THR A 410 18.51 -11.56 -18.33
C THR A 410 17.01 -11.37 -18.26
N CYS A 411 16.42 -11.35 -17.05
CA CYS A 411 15.02 -11.00 -16.90
C CYS A 411 14.79 -9.48 -16.99
N PRO A 412 13.56 -9.03 -17.33
CA PRO A 412 13.23 -7.61 -17.33
C PRO A 412 13.25 -7.02 -15.92
N GLN A 413 13.44 -5.70 -15.87
CA GLN A 413 13.51 -4.93 -14.63
C GLN A 413 12.35 -3.93 -14.56
N GLY A 414 11.82 -3.72 -13.36
CA GLY A 414 10.79 -2.73 -13.03
C GLY A 414 11.09 -2.09 -11.67
N LYS A 415 10.28 -1.11 -11.23
CA LYS A 415 10.47 -0.46 -9.92
C LYS A 415 10.42 -1.53 -8.83
N SER A 416 11.47 -1.65 -8.00
CA SER A 416 11.50 -2.63 -6.91
C SER A 416 10.31 -2.44 -5.96
N TRP A 417 9.66 -3.52 -5.55
CA TRP A 417 8.65 -3.50 -4.48
C TRP A 417 9.28 -3.48 -3.08
N PHE A 418 10.55 -3.89 -2.94
CA PHE A 418 11.22 -4.05 -1.65
C PHE A 418 12.75 -3.90 -1.78
N SER A 419 13.23 -2.66 -1.98
CA SER A 419 14.65 -2.34 -1.94
C SER A 419 15.07 -1.75 -0.59
N ALA A 420 16.38 -1.65 -0.34
CA ALA A 420 16.86 -0.64 0.60
C ALA A 420 16.69 0.77 -0.05
N PRO A 421 16.51 1.84 0.73
CA PRO A 421 16.54 3.20 0.21
C PRO A 421 17.92 3.55 -0.36
N ALA A 422 17.95 4.38 -1.40
CA ALA A 422 19.17 4.88 -2.04
C ALA A 422 19.52 6.31 -1.58
N GLU A 423 18.50 7.09 -1.20
CA GLU A 423 18.54 8.40 -0.54
C GLU A 423 17.39 8.46 0.48
N ASP A 424 17.30 9.52 1.31
CA ASP A 424 16.22 9.69 2.30
C ASP A 424 14.85 9.67 1.60
N ASP A 425 13.95 8.80 2.09
CA ASP A 425 12.61 8.58 1.53
C ASP A 425 12.57 8.12 0.04
N GLU A 426 13.71 7.82 -0.59
CA GLU A 426 13.81 7.32 -1.98
C GLU A 426 14.19 5.83 -2.04
N ALA A 427 13.22 5.00 -2.46
CA ALA A 427 13.39 3.57 -2.74
C ALA A 427 12.91 3.24 -4.16
N HIS A 428 12.64 1.96 -4.46
CA HIS A 428 12.00 1.51 -5.71
C HIS A 428 12.87 1.66 -6.98
N ALA A 429 14.20 1.65 -6.82
CA ALA A 429 15.13 1.57 -7.94
C ALA A 429 14.84 0.33 -8.83
N PRO A 430 15.17 0.35 -10.14
CA PRO A 430 14.89 -0.78 -11.03
C PRO A 430 15.59 -2.08 -10.59
N ALA A 431 14.82 -3.15 -10.39
CA ALA A 431 15.29 -4.45 -9.95
C ALA A 431 14.81 -5.58 -10.87
N GLU A 432 15.57 -6.69 -10.94
CA GLU A 432 15.16 -7.88 -11.69
C GLU A 432 13.86 -8.44 -11.11
N CYS A 433 12.85 -8.63 -11.96
CA CYS A 433 11.52 -9.03 -11.52
C CYS A 433 10.93 -8.15 -10.41
N SER A 434 11.33 -6.87 -10.36
CA SER A 434 10.87 -5.85 -9.40
C SER A 434 10.99 -6.28 -7.93
N ASP A 435 11.93 -7.17 -7.59
CA ASP A 435 12.01 -7.84 -6.27
C ASP A 435 10.68 -8.49 -5.82
N MET A 436 9.85 -8.95 -6.77
CA MET A 436 8.53 -9.56 -6.54
C MET A 436 8.24 -10.73 -7.50
N GLY A 437 9.30 -11.46 -7.85
CA GLY A 437 9.24 -12.69 -8.63
C GLY A 437 10.60 -13.39 -8.67
N ILE A 438 10.66 -14.52 -9.38
CA ILE A 438 11.88 -15.28 -9.64
C ILE A 438 12.17 -15.27 -11.14
N CYS A 439 13.40 -14.96 -11.53
CA CYS A 439 13.82 -15.00 -12.92
C CYS A 439 14.01 -16.45 -13.42
N ASP A 440 13.31 -16.83 -14.49
CA ASP A 440 13.70 -17.98 -15.31
C ASP A 440 14.79 -17.50 -16.29
N THR A 441 16.06 -17.74 -15.93
CA THR A 441 17.24 -17.38 -16.73
C THR A 441 17.39 -18.21 -18.01
N SER A 442 16.57 -19.25 -18.23
CA SER A 442 16.53 -19.98 -19.50
C SER A 442 15.59 -19.31 -20.52
N ALA A 443 14.54 -18.64 -20.03
CA ALA A 443 13.52 -17.96 -20.84
C ALA A 443 13.70 -16.44 -20.91
N GLY A 444 14.31 -15.82 -19.90
CA GLY A 444 14.37 -14.36 -19.73
C GLY A 444 13.05 -13.76 -19.24
N THR A 445 12.28 -14.53 -18.46
CA THR A 445 10.93 -14.16 -18.01
C THR A 445 10.77 -14.32 -16.52
N CYS A 446 10.06 -13.39 -15.88
CA CYS A 446 9.78 -13.45 -14.45
C CYS A 446 8.58 -14.34 -14.13
N SER A 447 8.73 -15.22 -13.14
CA SER A 447 7.63 -15.90 -12.46
C SER A 447 7.21 -15.04 -11.27
N CYS A 448 6.10 -14.31 -11.40
CA CYS A 448 5.66 -13.33 -10.40
C CYS A 448 5.03 -13.98 -9.16
N ALA A 449 5.14 -13.25 -8.04
CA ALA A 449 4.46 -13.54 -6.81
C ALA A 449 2.92 -13.54 -6.96
N ASP A 450 2.21 -14.28 -6.10
CA ASP A 450 0.75 -14.31 -6.07
C ASP A 450 0.15 -12.90 -5.89
N GLY A 451 -0.51 -12.40 -6.94
CA GLY A 451 -1.12 -11.06 -6.96
C GLY A 451 -0.28 -9.99 -7.66
N PHE A 452 0.81 -10.38 -8.31
CA PHE A 452 1.63 -9.48 -9.12
C PHE A 452 1.69 -9.94 -10.58
N THR A 453 1.80 -8.96 -11.49
CA THR A 453 1.78 -9.14 -12.95
C THR A 453 2.67 -8.09 -13.62
N GLY A 454 2.72 -8.11 -14.95
CA GLY A 454 3.70 -7.38 -15.75
C GLY A 454 4.86 -8.26 -16.19
N ALA A 455 5.74 -7.74 -17.05
CA ALA A 455 6.85 -8.51 -17.58
C ALA A 455 7.93 -8.76 -16.50
N ALA A 456 8.10 -7.78 -15.62
CA ALA A 456 9.01 -7.74 -14.49
C ALA A 456 8.26 -7.78 -13.15
N CYS A 457 7.01 -8.24 -13.08
CA CYS A 457 6.20 -8.27 -11.85
C CYS A 457 5.96 -6.88 -11.22
N GLU A 458 6.02 -5.83 -12.05
CA GLU A 458 5.96 -4.41 -11.68
C GLU A 458 4.55 -3.90 -11.33
N TYR A 459 3.50 -4.71 -11.53
CA TYR A 459 2.12 -4.34 -11.23
C TYR A 459 1.51 -5.23 -10.15
N MET A 460 0.97 -4.64 -9.09
CA MET A 460 0.05 -5.31 -8.17
C MET A 460 -1.31 -5.43 -8.85
N MET A 461 -1.79 -6.65 -9.05
CA MET A 461 -3.05 -6.94 -9.73
C MET A 461 -4.25 -6.26 -9.05
N CYS A 462 -5.25 -5.92 -9.85
CA CYS A 462 -6.56 -5.57 -9.32
C CYS A 462 -7.15 -6.69 -8.45
N PRO A 463 -7.88 -6.31 -7.37
CA PRO A 463 -8.58 -7.28 -6.54
C PRO A 463 -9.78 -7.89 -7.27
N GLY A 464 -10.38 -8.92 -6.67
CA GLY A 464 -11.42 -9.74 -7.29
C GLY A 464 -10.82 -10.94 -8.01
N THR A 465 -11.01 -12.13 -7.44
CA THR A 465 -10.56 -13.40 -8.04
C THR A 465 -11.74 -14.37 -8.11
N PRO A 466 -11.89 -15.17 -9.18
CA PRO A 466 -10.97 -15.33 -10.32
C PRO A 466 -11.16 -14.33 -11.47
N LEU A 467 -12.13 -13.42 -11.37
CA LEU A 467 -12.36 -12.35 -12.36
C LEU A 467 -12.02 -11.01 -11.73
N GLU A 468 -11.14 -10.23 -12.36
CA GLU A 468 -10.76 -8.88 -11.94
C GLU A 468 -12.00 -8.03 -11.65
N CYS A 469 -11.97 -7.31 -10.54
CA CYS A 469 -13.08 -6.49 -10.06
C CYS A 469 -14.42 -7.24 -9.99
N SER A 470 -14.35 -8.55 -9.69
CA SER A 470 -15.47 -9.50 -9.65
C SER A 470 -16.28 -9.59 -10.96
N GLY A 471 -15.74 -9.10 -12.09
CA GLY A 471 -16.50 -8.92 -13.34
C GLY A 471 -17.50 -7.75 -13.32
N HIS A 472 -17.41 -6.88 -12.32
CA HIS A 472 -18.33 -5.77 -12.03
C HIS A 472 -17.63 -4.42 -11.88
N GLY A 473 -16.39 -4.30 -12.35
CA GLY A 473 -15.66 -3.04 -12.44
C GLY A 473 -14.61 -3.07 -13.54
N VAL A 474 -13.94 -1.93 -13.72
CA VAL A 474 -12.76 -1.80 -14.60
C VAL A 474 -11.52 -1.78 -13.72
N CYS A 475 -10.54 -2.61 -14.06
CA CYS A 475 -9.21 -2.56 -13.44
C CYS A 475 -8.46 -1.30 -13.89
N SER A 476 -7.85 -0.57 -12.96
CA SER A 476 -7.21 0.73 -13.24
C SER A 476 -6.06 1.00 -12.27
N THR A 477 -5.00 1.65 -12.75
CA THR A 477 -3.91 2.14 -11.90
C THR A 477 -4.39 3.32 -11.04
N MET A 478 -3.67 3.64 -9.96
CA MET A 478 -3.97 4.82 -9.14
C MET A 478 -4.02 6.14 -9.95
N ALA A 479 -3.13 6.31 -10.94
CA ALA A 479 -3.15 7.44 -11.87
C ALA A 479 -4.41 7.50 -12.76
N MET A 480 -5.01 6.34 -13.09
CA MET A 480 -6.29 6.28 -13.80
C MET A 480 -7.48 6.48 -12.86
N LEU A 481 -7.44 5.93 -11.64
CA LEU A 481 -8.49 6.11 -10.62
C LEU A 481 -8.60 7.58 -10.18
N ALA A 482 -7.49 8.31 -10.12
CA ALA A 482 -7.46 9.74 -9.82
C ALA A 482 -8.31 10.60 -10.78
N GLN A 483 -8.49 10.15 -12.03
CA GLN A 483 -9.32 10.83 -13.04
C GLN A 483 -10.82 10.70 -12.77
N TYR A 484 -11.23 10.00 -11.70
CA TYR A 484 -12.62 9.88 -11.29
C TYR A 484 -12.82 10.33 -9.84
N SER A 485 -13.86 11.12 -9.57
CA SER A 485 -14.27 11.50 -8.22
C SER A 485 -15.70 11.08 -7.94
N TYR A 486 -15.99 10.69 -6.69
CA TYR A 486 -17.36 10.34 -6.27
C TYR A 486 -18.09 11.57 -5.73
N THR A 487 -19.22 11.92 -6.36
CA THR A 487 -20.04 13.08 -5.95
C THR A 487 -20.87 12.84 -4.69
N GLY A 488 -20.86 11.62 -4.15
CA GLY A 488 -21.86 11.13 -3.19
C GLY A 488 -23.04 10.41 -3.85
N TYR A 489 -23.13 10.44 -5.19
CA TYR A 489 -24.20 9.81 -5.98
C TYR A 489 -23.64 8.95 -7.10
N TYR A 490 -22.71 9.51 -7.87
CA TYR A 490 -22.10 8.86 -9.03
C TYR A 490 -20.62 9.24 -9.16
N TRP A 491 -19.91 8.50 -10.01
CA TRP A 491 -18.56 8.82 -10.44
C TRP A 491 -18.58 9.77 -11.62
N GLU A 492 -17.78 10.84 -11.55
CA GLU A 492 -17.58 11.82 -12.62
C GLU A 492 -16.09 12.02 -12.92
N SER A 493 -15.77 12.61 -14.07
CA SER A 493 -14.39 12.95 -14.41
C SER A 493 -13.86 14.05 -13.50
N SER A 494 -12.77 13.76 -12.80
CA SER A 494 -12.04 14.71 -11.96
C SER A 494 -10.93 15.40 -12.78
N SER A 495 -10.45 16.54 -12.30
CA SER A 495 -9.22 17.18 -12.81
C SER A 495 -7.96 16.81 -12.01
N TYR A 496 -8.05 15.84 -11.10
CA TYR A 496 -6.96 15.43 -10.24
C TYR A 496 -5.99 14.50 -10.96
N THR A 497 -4.72 14.65 -10.61
CA THR A 497 -3.63 13.78 -11.05
C THR A 497 -3.03 13.07 -9.85
N TYR A 498 -2.57 11.84 -10.03
CA TYR A 498 -1.76 11.12 -9.04
C TYR A 498 -0.52 10.58 -9.76
N GLY A 499 0.68 10.98 -9.32
CA GLY A 499 1.93 10.68 -10.01
C GLY A 499 2.17 11.54 -11.25
N ALA A 500 1.80 12.83 -11.22
CA ALA A 500 2.06 13.76 -12.33
C ALA A 500 3.56 14.00 -12.57
N ASP A 501 4.36 13.93 -11.49
CA ASP A 501 5.82 13.82 -11.55
C ASP A 501 6.20 12.35 -11.32
N SER A 502 6.78 11.72 -12.34
CA SER A 502 7.20 10.31 -12.30
C SER A 502 8.33 10.04 -11.30
N ASN A 503 9.02 11.08 -10.86
CA ASN A 503 10.15 11.02 -9.93
C ASN A 503 9.73 11.36 -8.49
N ASN A 504 8.47 11.73 -8.23
CA ASN A 504 8.00 11.98 -6.87
C ASN A 504 7.88 10.66 -6.11
N ALA A 505 8.80 10.44 -5.18
CA ALA A 505 8.86 9.24 -4.33
C ALA A 505 7.57 9.01 -3.53
N LEU A 506 6.82 10.06 -3.16
CA LEU A 506 5.56 9.93 -2.40
C LEU A 506 4.40 9.38 -3.23
N THR A 507 4.53 9.34 -4.56
CA THR A 507 3.50 8.85 -5.49
C THR A 507 4.05 7.77 -6.42
N TRP A 508 5.13 7.09 -6.05
CA TRP A 508 5.83 6.12 -6.90
C TRP A 508 4.93 4.99 -7.43
N ASP A 509 3.87 4.68 -6.68
CA ASP A 509 2.91 3.60 -6.87
C ASP A 509 1.84 3.90 -7.93
N HIS A 510 1.81 5.14 -8.46
CA HIS A 510 0.77 5.66 -9.36
C HIS A 510 0.36 4.73 -10.51
N ASP A 511 1.33 4.04 -11.11
CA ASP A 511 1.12 3.04 -12.16
C ASP A 511 1.33 1.59 -11.66
N GLN A 512 1.95 1.38 -10.50
CA GLN A 512 2.33 0.06 -9.99
C GLN A 512 1.19 -0.60 -9.22
N ILE A 513 0.39 0.16 -8.46
CA ILE A 513 -0.74 -0.40 -7.72
C ILE A 513 -2.04 -0.19 -8.50
N GLN A 514 -2.82 -1.27 -8.62
CA GLN A 514 -4.08 -1.30 -9.34
C GLN A 514 -5.27 -1.61 -8.43
N GLY A 515 -6.39 -0.95 -8.70
CA GLY A 515 -7.64 -1.05 -7.98
C GLY A 515 -8.85 -1.02 -8.92
N CYS A 516 -10.04 -1.15 -8.35
CA CYS A 516 -11.27 -1.33 -9.12
C CYS A 516 -12.14 -0.08 -9.16
N HIS A 517 -12.47 0.37 -10.38
CA HIS A 517 -13.54 1.32 -10.61
C HIS A 517 -14.86 0.55 -10.82
N CYS A 518 -15.74 0.52 -9.81
CA CYS A 518 -16.94 -0.30 -9.85
C CYS A 518 -18.04 0.23 -10.78
N SER A 519 -18.73 -0.70 -11.42
CA SER A 519 -19.92 -0.44 -12.22
C SER A 519 -21.09 0.00 -11.34
N GLN A 520 -22.05 0.73 -11.93
CA GLN A 520 -23.25 1.19 -11.23
C GLN A 520 -24.00 0.03 -10.55
N GLY A 521 -24.36 0.22 -9.28
CA GLY A 521 -25.00 -0.81 -8.43
C GLY A 521 -24.03 -1.76 -7.73
N TRP A 522 -22.72 -1.57 -7.88
CA TRP A 522 -21.67 -2.36 -7.22
C TRP A 522 -20.67 -1.49 -6.47
N GLU A 523 -20.16 -2.03 -5.36
CA GLU A 523 -19.25 -1.37 -4.43
C GLU A 523 -18.36 -2.40 -3.70
N GLY A 524 -17.54 -1.90 -2.77
CA GLY A 524 -16.46 -2.66 -2.15
C GLY A 524 -15.18 -2.62 -2.99
N TYR A 525 -14.05 -2.92 -2.35
CA TYR A 525 -12.72 -2.80 -2.96
C TYR A 525 -12.51 -3.65 -4.24
N ASP A 526 -13.24 -4.76 -4.36
CA ASP A 526 -13.21 -5.71 -5.48
C ASP A 526 -14.53 -5.74 -6.28
N CYS A 527 -15.42 -4.78 -6.06
CA CYS A 527 -16.75 -4.69 -6.66
C CYS A 527 -17.63 -5.94 -6.47
N SER A 528 -17.41 -6.73 -5.40
CA SER A 528 -18.20 -7.93 -5.09
C SER A 528 -19.52 -7.64 -4.36
N LEU A 529 -19.70 -6.43 -3.82
CA LEU A 529 -20.86 -6.05 -3.02
C LEU A 529 -21.89 -5.29 -3.87
N ARG A 530 -23.19 -5.57 -3.70
CA ARG A 530 -24.24 -4.69 -4.23
C ARG A 530 -24.34 -3.42 -3.39
N SER A 531 -24.50 -2.30 -4.06
CA SER A 531 -24.98 -1.06 -3.45
C SER A 531 -26.47 -1.18 -3.12
N CYS A 532 -26.88 -0.68 -1.95
CA CYS A 532 -28.29 -0.56 -1.57
C CYS A 532 -28.85 0.84 -1.89
N PRO A 533 -30.18 0.98 -2.02
CA PRO A 533 -30.85 2.28 -2.14
C PRO A 533 -30.43 3.27 -1.04
N ARG A 534 -30.34 4.54 -1.43
CA ARG A 534 -30.03 5.65 -0.53
C ARG A 534 -31.18 6.64 -0.46
N GLY A 535 -31.30 7.32 0.67
CA GLY A 535 -32.36 8.29 0.86
C GLY A 535 -32.23 9.13 2.12
N ASP A 536 -33.19 10.02 2.25
CA ASP A 536 -33.38 10.93 3.37
C ASP A 536 -33.78 10.17 4.65
N ASN A 537 -33.31 10.64 5.80
CA ASN A 537 -33.59 10.01 7.08
C ASN A 537 -34.94 10.54 7.62
N PRO A 538 -36.00 9.73 7.77
CA PRO A 538 -37.36 10.23 8.11
C PRO A 538 -37.53 10.79 9.53
N GLN A 539 -36.44 11.11 10.24
CA GLN A 539 -36.44 11.64 11.60
C GLN A 539 -35.68 12.95 11.76
N THR A 540 -34.82 13.31 10.81
CA THR A 540 -34.38 14.68 10.60
C THR A 540 -35.58 15.52 10.13
N LYS A 541 -35.50 16.84 10.34
CA LYS A 541 -36.63 17.77 10.23
C LYS A 541 -36.16 19.10 9.68
N ASP A 542 -37.11 19.86 9.15
CA ASP A 542 -36.89 21.19 8.58
C ASP A 542 -35.85 21.20 7.44
N GLN A 543 -35.68 20.04 6.79
CA GLN A 543 -34.82 19.86 5.62
C GLN A 543 -35.55 20.26 4.33
N VAL A 544 -34.77 20.56 3.30
CA VAL A 544 -35.25 20.92 1.96
C VAL A 544 -34.64 20.01 0.90
N ASN A 545 -35.42 19.75 -0.15
CA ASN A 545 -34.93 19.16 -1.38
C ASN A 545 -33.96 20.11 -2.09
N GLU A 546 -33.07 19.57 -2.91
CA GLU A 546 -32.30 20.36 -3.87
C GLU A 546 -33.27 20.95 -4.91
N ILE A 547 -33.14 22.25 -5.20
CA ILE A 547 -33.86 22.89 -6.30
C ILE A 547 -32.85 23.60 -7.20
N GLN A 548 -32.83 23.18 -8.46
CA GLN A 548 -32.06 23.82 -9.51
C GLN A 548 -32.99 24.67 -10.39
N GLU A 549 -32.48 25.76 -10.95
CA GLU A 549 -33.22 26.66 -11.82
C GLU A 549 -32.65 26.65 -13.22
N LEU A 550 -33.45 26.16 -14.18
CA LEU A 550 -33.22 26.22 -15.62
C LEU A 550 -33.75 27.56 -16.14
N ALA A 551 -32.85 28.38 -16.69
CA ALA A 551 -33.17 29.60 -17.41
C ALA A 551 -32.86 29.42 -18.90
N CYS A 552 -33.87 29.57 -19.75
CA CYS A 552 -33.70 29.66 -21.20
C CYS A 552 -34.77 30.56 -21.81
N THR A 553 -34.46 31.15 -22.96
CA THR A 553 -35.36 32.02 -23.73
C THR A 553 -35.23 31.68 -25.21
N ASP A 554 -36.35 31.60 -25.92
CA ASP A 554 -36.42 31.44 -27.36
C ASP A 554 -37.69 32.14 -27.86
N ALA A 555 -37.54 33.03 -28.83
CA ALA A 555 -38.65 33.81 -29.38
C ALA A 555 -39.44 33.08 -30.49
N ASP A 556 -38.87 32.06 -31.15
CA ASP A 556 -39.55 31.28 -32.19
C ASP A 556 -39.96 29.87 -31.75
N GLY A 557 -39.35 29.36 -30.68
CA GLY A 557 -39.69 28.08 -30.06
C GLY A 557 -39.17 26.86 -30.82
N LEU A 558 -38.24 27.07 -31.76
CA LEU A 558 -37.64 26.03 -32.60
C LEU A 558 -36.25 25.59 -32.11
N GLY A 559 -35.71 26.23 -31.07
CA GLY A 559 -34.46 25.83 -30.44
C GLY A 559 -34.56 24.47 -29.75
N SER A 560 -33.41 23.84 -29.52
CA SER A 560 -33.30 22.52 -28.89
C SER A 560 -32.02 22.36 -28.08
N PHE A 561 -32.05 21.45 -27.10
CA PHE A 561 -30.93 21.13 -26.22
C PHE A 561 -31.14 19.74 -25.58
N GLN A 562 -30.18 19.28 -24.77
CA GLN A 562 -30.31 18.13 -23.88
C GLN A 562 -29.87 18.54 -22.49
N LEU A 563 -30.43 17.90 -21.46
CA LEU A 563 -29.87 17.97 -20.10
C LEU A 563 -29.13 16.69 -19.77
N GLY A 564 -28.00 16.83 -19.08
CA GLY A 564 -27.17 15.73 -18.61
C GLY A 564 -27.20 15.59 -17.09
N PHE A 565 -27.25 14.36 -16.60
CA PHE A 565 -27.06 14.04 -15.19
C PHE A 565 -26.17 12.81 -15.03
N GLY A 566 -25.00 12.97 -14.40
CA GLY A 566 -24.06 11.87 -14.17
C GLY A 566 -23.67 11.08 -15.42
N GLY A 567 -23.47 11.77 -16.55
CA GLY A 567 -23.08 11.15 -17.83
C GLY A 567 -24.22 10.57 -18.67
N GLU A 568 -25.46 10.56 -18.18
CA GLU A 568 -26.64 10.24 -18.98
C GLU A 568 -27.28 11.52 -19.53
N LEU A 569 -27.75 11.49 -20.78
CA LEU A 569 -28.43 12.61 -21.44
C LEU A 569 -29.91 12.30 -21.64
N THR A 570 -30.78 13.30 -21.46
CA THR A 570 -32.18 13.25 -21.90
C THR A 570 -32.28 13.02 -23.40
N LEU A 571 -33.47 12.67 -23.91
CA LEU A 571 -33.75 12.93 -25.34
C LEU A 571 -33.67 14.44 -25.62
N THR A 572 -33.57 14.80 -26.90
CA THR A 572 -33.48 16.20 -27.33
C THR A 572 -34.76 16.97 -26.98
N LEU A 573 -34.65 17.82 -25.96
CA LEU A 573 -35.68 18.77 -25.55
C LEU A 573 -35.80 19.88 -26.58
N GLN A 574 -37.02 20.31 -26.86
CA GLN A 574 -37.33 21.49 -27.66
C GLN A 574 -37.62 22.69 -26.75
N ALA A 575 -37.36 23.90 -27.23
CA ALA A 575 -37.75 25.14 -26.56
C ALA A 575 -39.25 25.19 -26.22
N ALA A 576 -40.06 24.61 -27.10
CA ALA A 576 -41.52 24.52 -27.00
C ALA A 576 -42.06 23.38 -26.12
N ASP A 577 -41.20 22.49 -25.60
CA ASP A 577 -41.61 21.44 -24.65
C ASP A 577 -42.14 22.07 -23.35
N THR A 578 -42.84 21.30 -22.53
CA THR A 578 -43.39 21.77 -21.25
C THR A 578 -42.58 21.27 -20.05
N ALA A 579 -42.82 21.87 -18.88
CA ALA A 579 -42.33 21.35 -17.59
C ALA A 579 -42.64 19.86 -17.37
N ALA A 580 -43.80 19.36 -17.83
CA ALA A 580 -44.19 17.95 -17.68
C ALA A 580 -43.42 17.02 -18.63
N ASP A 581 -43.07 17.50 -19.83
CA ASP A 581 -42.21 16.79 -20.75
C ASP A 581 -40.79 16.69 -20.18
N LEU A 582 -40.28 17.79 -19.62
CA LEU A 582 -38.99 17.82 -18.92
C LEU A 582 -38.95 16.88 -17.70
N GLU A 583 -39.99 16.86 -16.87
CA GLU A 583 -40.11 15.91 -15.73
C GLU A 583 -40.05 14.46 -16.22
N THR A 584 -40.75 14.16 -17.32
CA THR A 584 -40.76 12.83 -17.95
C THR A 584 -39.38 12.46 -18.50
N GLN A 585 -38.66 13.40 -19.13
CA GLN A 585 -37.32 13.17 -19.66
C GLN A 585 -36.28 12.97 -18.55
N LEU A 586 -36.30 13.80 -17.51
CA LEU A 586 -35.37 13.67 -16.38
C LEU A 586 -35.59 12.37 -15.62
N THR A 587 -36.84 11.99 -15.35
CA THR A 587 -37.19 10.72 -14.68
C THR A 587 -36.92 9.48 -15.55
N SER A 588 -36.52 9.65 -16.82
CA SER A 588 -36.06 8.55 -17.67
C SER A 588 -34.57 8.22 -17.51
N LEU A 589 -33.79 9.09 -16.86
CA LEU A 589 -32.38 8.87 -16.54
C LEU A 589 -32.26 7.91 -15.34
N SER A 590 -31.43 6.88 -15.44
CA SER A 590 -31.31 5.82 -14.41
C SER A 590 -30.80 6.34 -13.06
N ARG A 591 -30.20 7.53 -13.06
CA ARG A 591 -29.60 8.21 -11.91
C ARG A 591 -30.53 9.25 -11.28
N VAL A 592 -31.68 9.53 -11.89
CA VAL A 592 -32.71 10.45 -11.37
C VAL A 592 -33.95 9.64 -11.03
N GLU A 593 -34.05 9.21 -9.77
CA GLU A 593 -35.17 8.36 -9.32
C GLU A 593 -36.50 9.12 -9.29
N ALA A 594 -36.49 10.42 -8.94
CA ALA A 594 -37.68 11.26 -8.95
C ALA A 594 -37.34 12.77 -8.94
N VAL A 595 -38.01 13.55 -9.79
CA VAL A 595 -37.98 15.02 -9.79
C VAL A 595 -39.42 15.57 -9.85
N ALA A 596 -39.60 16.81 -9.41
CA ALA A 596 -40.78 17.62 -9.71
C ALA A 596 -40.36 18.86 -10.49
N VAL A 597 -41.02 19.15 -11.61
CA VAL A 597 -40.68 20.28 -12.48
C VAL A 597 -41.82 21.29 -12.50
N SER A 598 -41.52 22.55 -12.22
CA SER A 598 -42.52 23.61 -12.11
C SER A 598 -42.03 24.94 -12.68
N TYR A 599 -42.95 25.80 -13.10
CA TYR A 599 -42.61 27.16 -13.50
C TYR A 599 -42.35 28.04 -12.27
N ALA A 600 -41.32 28.87 -12.30
CA ALA A 600 -40.99 29.75 -11.17
C ALA A 600 -42.09 30.78 -10.85
N ASN A 601 -42.99 31.08 -11.81
CA ASN A 601 -44.19 31.86 -11.59
C ASN A 601 -45.39 30.93 -11.27
N PRO A 602 -45.90 30.91 -10.02
CA PRO A 602 -47.00 30.03 -9.61
C PRO A 602 -48.36 30.40 -10.22
N GLY A 603 -48.46 31.54 -10.92
CA GLY A 603 -49.65 31.91 -11.70
C GLY A 603 -49.81 31.13 -13.02
N ILE A 604 -48.82 30.30 -13.39
CA ILE A 604 -48.86 29.50 -14.62
C ILE A 604 -49.27 28.06 -14.29
N TYR A 605 -50.53 27.75 -14.58
CA TYR A 605 -51.09 26.41 -14.53
C TYR A 605 -51.98 26.16 -15.75
N VAL A 606 -52.21 24.88 -16.08
CA VAL A 606 -53.01 24.47 -17.24
C VAL A 606 -54.44 25.02 -17.11
N GLY A 607 -54.82 25.94 -18.00
CA GLY A 607 -56.17 26.51 -18.08
C GLY A 607 -56.38 27.84 -17.33
N ALA A 608 -55.33 28.58 -16.96
CA ALA A 608 -55.49 29.94 -16.47
C ALA A 608 -55.90 30.92 -17.59
N ASP A 609 -56.94 31.72 -17.37
CA ASP A 609 -57.42 32.71 -18.33
C ASP A 609 -56.38 33.81 -18.59
N GLY A 610 -56.13 34.12 -19.87
CA GLY A 610 -55.23 35.20 -20.28
C GLY A 610 -53.74 34.83 -20.38
N LEU A 611 -53.37 33.56 -20.24
CA LEU A 611 -52.03 33.09 -20.61
C LEU A 611 -51.78 33.28 -22.11
N ALA A 612 -50.53 33.66 -22.46
CA ALA A 612 -50.09 33.67 -23.85
C ALA A 612 -49.82 32.25 -24.36
N VAL A 613 -49.77 32.08 -25.69
CA VAL A 613 -49.60 30.76 -26.33
C VAL A 613 -48.27 30.07 -25.99
N ASP A 614 -47.28 30.85 -25.58
CA ASP A 614 -45.93 30.42 -25.17
C ASP A 614 -45.82 30.11 -23.66
N ALA A 615 -46.87 30.32 -22.88
CA ALA A 615 -46.77 30.39 -21.41
C ALA A 615 -46.45 29.05 -20.73
N LEU A 616 -46.52 27.93 -21.46
CA LEU A 616 -46.19 26.59 -21.00
C LEU A 616 -44.95 26.01 -21.70
N GLN A 617 -44.15 26.86 -22.36
CA GLN A 617 -42.89 26.44 -23.01
C GLN A 617 -41.73 26.55 -22.00
N LEU A 618 -40.76 25.63 -22.07
CA LEU A 618 -39.54 25.68 -21.28
C LEU A 618 -38.76 26.98 -21.52
N CYS A 619 -38.56 27.35 -22.78
CA CYS A 619 -37.72 28.48 -23.19
C CYS A 619 -38.56 29.64 -23.70
N ARG A 620 -39.38 30.22 -22.81
CA ARG A 620 -40.33 31.28 -23.16
C ARG A 620 -39.67 32.59 -23.57
N ALA A 621 -40.24 33.30 -24.55
CA ALA A 621 -39.78 34.63 -25.00
C ALA A 621 -39.76 35.71 -23.88
N ALA A 622 -40.60 35.57 -22.85
CA ALA A 622 -40.72 36.50 -21.73
C ALA A 622 -39.96 36.02 -20.48
N SER A 623 -38.62 35.98 -20.57
CA SER A 623 -37.63 35.73 -19.50
C SER A 623 -38.18 35.09 -18.22
N GLN A 624 -38.44 33.79 -18.29
CA GLN A 624 -39.01 33.01 -17.21
C GLN A 624 -38.19 31.74 -16.98
N THR A 625 -38.10 31.32 -15.73
CA THR A 625 -37.33 30.14 -15.32
C THR A 625 -38.21 28.95 -14.95
N VAL A 626 -37.64 27.76 -15.09
CA VAL A 626 -38.20 26.47 -14.70
C VAL A 626 -37.41 25.95 -13.51
N ARG A 627 -38.11 25.52 -12.45
CA ARG A 627 -37.53 24.94 -11.25
C ARG A 627 -37.62 23.42 -11.31
N ILE A 628 -36.51 22.77 -11.01
CA ILE A 628 -36.33 21.33 -11.01
C ILE A 628 -35.99 20.95 -9.57
N GLU A 629 -36.96 20.40 -8.86
CA GLU A 629 -36.81 19.93 -7.48
C GLU A 629 -36.44 18.45 -7.48
N PHE A 630 -35.27 18.10 -6.96
CA PHE A 630 -34.83 16.71 -6.83
C PHE A 630 -35.47 16.07 -5.60
N LEU A 631 -36.34 15.09 -5.86
CA LEU A 631 -37.03 14.29 -4.85
C LEU A 631 -36.23 13.02 -4.54
N ALA A 632 -35.51 12.52 -5.55
CA ALA A 632 -34.41 11.58 -5.40
C ALA A 632 -33.46 11.62 -6.64
N PRO A 633 -32.12 11.54 -6.44
CA PRO A 633 -31.44 11.39 -5.15
C PRO A 633 -31.56 12.63 -4.25
N THR A 634 -31.32 12.46 -2.94
CA THR A 634 -31.55 13.48 -1.90
C THR A 634 -30.24 14.08 -1.38
N GLY A 635 -30.29 15.33 -0.94
CA GLY A 635 -29.12 16.09 -0.44
C GLY A 635 -28.65 17.14 -1.45
N ASN A 636 -27.41 17.58 -1.34
CA ASN A 636 -26.80 18.52 -2.28
C ASN A 636 -26.48 17.79 -3.60
N VAL A 637 -27.38 17.83 -4.58
CA VAL A 637 -27.27 17.07 -5.83
C VAL A 637 -26.48 17.89 -6.89
N PRO A 638 -25.55 17.29 -7.65
CA PRO A 638 -24.82 17.97 -8.71
C PRO A 638 -25.73 18.67 -9.74
N LEU A 639 -25.25 19.77 -10.31
CA LEU A 639 -26.01 20.54 -11.31
C LEU A 639 -26.25 19.75 -12.60
N LEU A 640 -27.45 19.91 -13.18
CA LEU A 640 -27.73 19.43 -14.53
C LEU A 640 -26.88 20.15 -15.57
N GLU A 641 -26.25 19.39 -16.44
CA GLU A 641 -25.40 19.90 -17.51
C GLU A 641 -26.23 20.24 -18.76
N VAL A 642 -25.94 21.35 -19.43
CA VAL A 642 -26.59 21.71 -20.70
C VAL A 642 -25.75 21.24 -21.89
N HIS A 643 -26.32 20.37 -22.72
CA HIS A 643 -25.65 19.76 -23.86
C HIS A 643 -26.33 20.12 -25.19
N GLY A 644 -25.55 20.22 -26.26
CA GLY A 644 -26.07 20.29 -27.64
C GLY A 644 -26.97 21.48 -27.99
N ALA A 645 -26.95 22.56 -27.22
CA ALA A 645 -27.88 23.69 -27.39
C ALA A 645 -27.74 24.37 -28.76
N ALA A 646 -28.83 24.44 -29.52
CA ALA A 646 -28.90 25.06 -30.83
C ALA A 646 -30.22 25.83 -31.00
N GLY A 647 -30.16 27.06 -31.52
CA GLY A 647 -31.36 27.88 -31.77
C GLY A 647 -32.02 28.48 -30.53
N ILE A 648 -31.38 28.46 -29.35
CA ILE A 648 -31.87 29.09 -28.12
C ILE A 648 -31.23 30.48 -27.97
N ASP A 649 -32.04 31.52 -27.74
CA ASP A 649 -31.55 32.89 -27.52
C ASP A 649 -30.77 32.98 -26.19
N GLY A 650 -29.46 33.23 -26.29
CA GLY A 650 -28.55 33.30 -25.12
C GLY A 650 -28.10 31.93 -24.57
N GLY A 651 -28.71 30.84 -25.01
CA GLY A 651 -28.45 29.48 -24.54
C GLY A 651 -29.16 29.12 -23.22
N PRO A 652 -29.44 27.83 -22.96
CA PRO A 652 -29.95 27.39 -21.66
C PRO A 652 -28.83 27.46 -20.60
N THR A 653 -29.21 27.77 -19.36
CA THR A 653 -28.32 27.74 -18.19
C THR A 653 -29.03 27.10 -17.00
N VAL A 654 -28.28 26.39 -16.15
CA VAL A 654 -28.77 25.78 -14.92
C VAL A 654 -27.99 26.35 -13.73
N THR A 655 -28.67 26.69 -12.64
CA THR A 655 -28.05 27.21 -11.39
C THR A 655 -28.64 26.56 -10.13
N GLU A 656 -27.86 26.50 -9.05
CA GLU A 656 -28.32 26.08 -7.70
C GLU A 656 -29.24 27.19 -7.15
N LEU A 657 -30.53 26.90 -6.92
CA LEU A 657 -31.49 27.84 -6.33
C LEU A 657 -31.70 27.56 -4.84
N ILE A 658 -31.81 26.28 -4.47
CA ILE A 658 -31.84 25.82 -3.07
C ILE A 658 -30.94 24.61 -2.96
N LYS A 659 -29.85 24.76 -2.20
CA LYS A 659 -28.99 23.65 -1.78
C LYS A 659 -29.77 22.64 -0.93
N GLY A 660 -29.87 21.40 -1.39
CA GLY A 660 -30.56 20.34 -0.68
C GLY A 660 -29.86 19.96 0.63
N THR A 661 -30.65 19.78 1.70
CA THR A 661 -30.13 19.49 3.06
C THR A 661 -30.56 18.13 3.60
N LYS A 662 -31.35 17.37 2.83
CA LYS A 662 -31.69 15.98 3.13
C LYS A 662 -30.47 15.08 3.14
N GLU A 663 -30.51 13.98 3.89
CA GLU A 663 -29.41 13.01 3.86
C GLU A 663 -29.46 12.12 2.60
N ASN A 664 -28.33 11.48 2.27
CA ASN A 664 -28.21 10.43 1.25
C ASN A 664 -27.66 9.13 1.88
N GLU A 665 -28.31 8.70 2.95
CA GLU A 665 -27.89 7.56 3.76
C GLU A 665 -28.28 6.23 3.11
N VAL A 666 -27.39 5.24 3.19
CA VAL A 666 -27.71 3.84 2.82
C VAL A 666 -28.90 3.37 3.66
N CYS A 667 -29.95 2.91 2.98
CA CYS A 667 -31.21 2.51 3.61
C CYS A 667 -31.81 3.60 4.53
N SER A 668 -31.64 4.89 4.19
CA SER A 668 -32.12 6.05 4.96
C SER A 668 -31.69 6.04 6.43
N GLY A 669 -30.61 5.32 6.76
CA GLY A 669 -30.18 5.04 8.13
C GLY A 669 -31.18 4.22 8.95
N ARG A 670 -32.21 3.62 8.33
CA ARG A 670 -33.33 2.89 8.97
C ARG A 670 -33.54 1.47 8.42
N GLY A 671 -32.58 0.96 7.67
CA GLY A 671 -32.48 -0.45 7.30
C GLY A 671 -31.06 -0.98 7.36
N LEU A 672 -30.93 -2.31 7.30
CA LEU A 672 -29.65 -3.00 7.09
C LEU A 672 -29.54 -3.36 5.60
N CYS A 673 -28.41 -3.04 4.97
CA CYS A 673 -28.16 -3.41 3.58
C CYS A 673 -27.75 -4.89 3.49
N ASP A 674 -28.46 -5.68 2.67
CA ASP A 674 -27.95 -6.97 2.21
C ASP A 674 -27.16 -6.76 0.91
N HIS A 675 -25.83 -6.69 1.04
CA HIS A 675 -24.91 -6.54 -0.08
C HIS A 675 -24.90 -7.74 -1.06
N THR A 676 -25.59 -8.85 -0.76
CA THR A 676 -25.81 -9.94 -1.73
C THR A 676 -26.88 -9.58 -2.75
N THR A 677 -27.94 -8.90 -2.30
CA THR A 677 -29.15 -8.62 -3.10
C THR A 677 -29.29 -7.14 -3.49
N GLY A 678 -28.60 -6.23 -2.80
CA GLY A 678 -28.77 -4.79 -2.94
C GLY A 678 -30.07 -4.27 -2.30
N GLN A 679 -30.64 -5.00 -1.33
CA GLN A 679 -31.93 -4.66 -0.72
C GLN A 679 -31.78 -4.24 0.74
N CYS A 680 -32.57 -3.26 1.17
CA CYS A 680 -32.63 -2.82 2.55
C CYS A 680 -33.67 -3.61 3.37
N ALA A 681 -33.21 -4.27 4.43
CA ALA A 681 -34.06 -4.82 5.46
C ALA A 681 -34.42 -3.73 6.48
N CYS A 682 -35.59 -3.09 6.30
CA CYS A 682 -36.04 -2.01 7.17
C CYS A 682 -36.29 -2.47 8.61
N VAL A 683 -35.93 -1.62 9.58
CA VAL A 683 -36.24 -1.88 10.99
C VAL A 683 -37.71 -1.61 11.31
N THR A 684 -38.23 -2.20 12.39
CA THR A 684 -39.64 -2.08 12.77
C THR A 684 -40.07 -0.62 12.92
N GLY A 685 -41.21 -0.27 12.32
CA GLY A 685 -41.72 1.10 12.28
C GLY A 685 -41.26 1.91 11.06
N PHE A 686 -40.44 1.35 10.17
CA PHE A 686 -40.03 1.97 8.91
C PHE A 686 -40.31 1.05 7.72
N MET A 687 -40.56 1.64 6.57
CA MET A 687 -40.79 0.97 5.30
C MET A 687 -40.30 1.84 4.14
N SER A 688 -40.34 1.27 2.94
CA SER A 688 -40.00 1.93 1.68
C SER A 688 -40.77 3.25 1.46
N SER A 689 -40.05 4.28 1.01
CA SER A 689 -40.55 5.64 0.80
C SER A 689 -40.77 5.97 -0.68
N ASN A 690 -41.30 7.18 -0.93
CA ASN A 690 -41.32 7.84 -2.23
C ASN A 690 -40.35 9.04 -2.33
N GLY A 691 -39.43 9.24 -1.38
CA GLY A 691 -38.54 10.41 -1.27
C GLY A 691 -39.19 11.68 -0.68
N GLN A 692 -40.52 11.71 -0.57
CA GLN A 692 -41.33 12.88 -0.20
C GLN A 692 -42.03 12.69 1.16
N GLY A 693 -41.41 11.94 2.09
CA GLY A 693 -41.98 11.67 3.42
C GLY A 693 -43.26 10.82 3.41
N ASN A 694 -43.57 10.13 2.31
CA ASN A 694 -44.72 9.22 2.19
C ASN A 694 -44.25 7.80 1.82
N ALA A 695 -45.12 6.81 2.02
CA ALA A 695 -44.86 5.43 1.60
C ALA A 695 -44.69 5.34 0.07
N GLY A 696 -43.78 4.48 -0.39
CA GLY A 696 -43.52 4.25 -1.81
C GLY A 696 -42.77 2.95 -2.06
N SER A 697 -42.15 2.80 -3.23
CA SER A 697 -41.56 1.55 -3.72
C SER A 697 -40.03 1.56 -3.86
N ARG A 698 -39.33 2.59 -3.35
CA ARG A 698 -37.88 2.77 -3.51
C ARG A 698 -37.02 1.72 -2.77
N GLY A 699 -37.58 1.04 -1.77
CA GLY A 699 -36.85 0.05 -0.97
C GLY A 699 -35.78 0.66 -0.06
N ASP A 700 -35.90 1.96 0.24
CA ASP A 700 -34.92 2.79 0.95
C ASP A 700 -35.12 2.87 2.48
N CYS A 701 -36.24 2.37 3.01
CA CYS A 701 -36.63 2.52 4.42
C CYS A 701 -36.88 3.98 4.88
N GLY A 702 -37.04 4.92 3.94
CA GLY A 702 -37.19 6.35 4.20
C GLY A 702 -38.59 6.81 4.64
N PHE A 703 -39.52 5.91 4.95
CA PHE A 703 -40.86 6.26 5.43
C PHE A 703 -41.16 5.63 6.80
N LYS A 704 -41.58 6.47 7.75
CA LYS A 704 -42.02 6.03 9.07
C LYS A 704 -43.47 5.53 9.01
N SER A 705 -43.68 4.26 9.34
CA SER A 705 -45.02 3.68 9.48
C SER A 705 -45.82 4.41 10.57
N PRO A 706 -47.13 4.67 10.34
CA PRO A 706 -48.08 5.03 11.40
C PRO A 706 -48.15 3.97 12.51
#